data_AF-A0A8D0GN07-F1
#
_entry.id   AF-A0A8D0GN07-F1
#
_cell.length_a   1.000
_cell.length_b   1.000
_cell.length_c   1.000
_cell.angle_alpha   90.00
_cell.angle_beta   90.00
_cell.angle_gamma   90.00
#
_symmetry.space_group_name_H-M   'P 1'
#
loop_
_entity.id
_entity.type
_entity.pdbx_description
1 polymer ?
#
loop_
_entity_poly.entity_id
_entity_poly.type
_entity_poly.pdbx_seq_one_letter_code
_entity_poly.pdbx_strand_id
1 'polypeptide(L)'
;MAAVAAAAAGAAAAAGWPGAQPPKKIVAPTVSQINAEFVTQVGGARAAAAQSPPRGCDRVRSRSAFAIRKIMLLEFSQYLENYLWMNYSPEVSSKAYLMSICCMVNEKFRENVPAWETFKKKPEHFPFFFKCILEASLAENDIEFPLQEQTILLLFLDHCFNSLEVDLIRGQVQQLISLPMWMSLQPARLELELKKTPKLKKFWNLIKKNDEKMDEKIRVQAYKERRFLSQLIQKFISVLKSIPLSGLLSMDKVHYCERFIELMIDLEALLPTRRWFNTVLDDSHLVVHCYLSNLAKREKEGHLFCQLLDMLKFYTGFEINDQTGNALTENEMTTIHYDRITSLQRAAFAHFPELYNFALSNVSAVDTRDSLIKFFGPLSSNTLHQVASSLCLLPALPEEEDTSYEKTSLLELMVSRHERRISQIQQLNQMPLYPTEKIIWDENIVPTEYYSGEGCLALPKLNLQFLTLHDYLLRNFNLFRLESTYEIRQDIEDSVSRMKPWQSEYGGIVFGGWARMAQPIVSFTVVEVAKPNIGENWPMRVRADVTINLNVRDHIKDEWEGLRKHDVCFLITVRPTQPYGTKFDRRQLFVEQTGLVYVRGCEIQGMLDDKGRVIEEDLKETQERLECFWILTSTSRT
;
A
#
# COMPACT_ATOMS: atom_id res chain seq x y z
N MET A 1 -12.52 2.34 -10.47
CA MET A 1 -12.09 3.73 -10.77
C MET A 1 -12.24 4.11 -12.25
N ALA A 2 -11.85 3.29 -13.23
CA ALA A 2 -11.99 3.67 -14.66
C ALA A 2 -13.44 3.86 -15.16
N ALA A 3 -14.42 3.12 -14.63
CA ALA A 3 -15.83 3.26 -15.05
C ALA A 3 -16.46 4.61 -14.64
N VAL A 4 -15.95 5.25 -13.58
CA VAL A 4 -16.42 6.57 -13.12
C VAL A 4 -15.61 7.69 -13.76
N ALA A 5 -14.31 7.47 -13.99
CA ALA A 5 -13.46 8.38 -14.78
C ALA A 5 -13.95 8.56 -16.23
N ALA A 6 -14.59 7.54 -16.82
CA ALA A 6 -15.20 7.63 -18.14
C ALA A 6 -16.42 8.57 -18.19
N ALA A 7 -17.14 8.74 -17.08
CA ALA A 7 -18.32 9.61 -17.01
C ALA A 7 -17.94 11.10 -16.88
N ALA A 8 -16.87 11.41 -16.14
CA ALA A 8 -16.37 12.78 -15.96
C ALA A 8 -15.72 13.36 -17.25
N ALA A 9 -15.10 12.50 -18.08
CA ALA A 9 -14.50 12.91 -19.34
C ALA A 9 -15.49 13.50 -20.36
N GLY A 10 -16.79 13.18 -20.24
CA GLY A 10 -17.83 13.70 -21.12
C GLY A 10 -18.18 15.17 -20.90
N ALA A 11 -17.95 15.71 -19.69
CA ALA A 11 -18.38 17.06 -19.33
C ALA A 11 -17.33 18.15 -19.59
N ALA A 12 -16.03 17.80 -19.56
CA ALA A 12 -14.93 18.77 -19.70
C ALA A 12 -14.61 19.19 -21.15
N ALA A 13 -15.26 18.58 -22.16
CA ALA A 13 -14.99 18.83 -23.57
C ALA A 13 -15.49 20.19 -24.11
N ALA A 14 -16.13 21.03 -23.30
CA ALA A 14 -16.85 22.22 -23.76
C ALA A 14 -16.10 23.57 -23.66
N ALA A 15 -14.85 23.62 -23.18
CA ALA A 15 -14.13 24.90 -23.04
C ALA A 15 -12.68 24.84 -23.55
N GLY A 16 -12.46 25.15 -24.83
CA GLY A 16 -11.14 25.22 -25.44
C GLY A 16 -10.63 26.66 -25.63
N TRP A 17 -9.38 26.93 -25.26
CA TRP A 17 -8.58 28.08 -25.73
C TRP A 17 -7.22 27.61 -26.26
N PRO A 18 -6.68 28.21 -27.35
CA PRO A 18 -5.51 27.70 -28.06
C PRO A 18 -4.20 28.33 -27.55
N GLY A 19 -3.13 27.54 -27.48
CA GLY A 19 -1.76 28.07 -27.42
C GLY A 19 -0.97 27.80 -26.14
N ALA A 20 -0.90 26.55 -25.69
CA ALA A 20 0.22 26.08 -24.85
C ALA A 20 0.28 24.55 -24.92
N GLN A 21 1.43 23.96 -25.28
CA GLN A 21 1.59 22.50 -25.20
C GLN A 21 1.57 22.07 -23.72
N PRO A 22 0.66 21.16 -23.32
CA PRO A 22 0.61 20.63 -21.96
C PRO A 22 1.77 19.66 -21.71
N PRO A 23 2.13 19.38 -20.44
CA PRO A 23 3.00 18.25 -20.10
C PRO A 23 2.42 16.97 -20.74
N LYS A 24 3.29 16.18 -21.38
CA LYS A 24 2.89 15.08 -22.26
C LYS A 24 2.18 13.97 -21.47
N LYS A 25 0.84 13.99 -21.50
CA LYS A 25 0.01 12.80 -21.28
C LYS A 25 0.60 11.66 -22.11
N ILE A 26 0.74 10.45 -21.56
CA ILE A 26 1.11 9.27 -22.35
C ILE A 26 -0.11 8.96 -23.22
N VAL A 27 -0.18 9.62 -24.36
CA VAL A 27 -1.24 9.41 -25.36
C VAL A 27 -0.95 8.09 -26.06
N ALA A 28 -1.97 7.26 -26.22
CA ALA A 28 -1.89 6.06 -27.05
C ALA A 28 -1.25 6.40 -28.40
N PRO A 29 -0.25 5.62 -28.87
CA PRO A 29 0.47 5.93 -30.10
C PRO A 29 -0.49 5.98 -31.29
N THR A 30 -0.31 6.94 -32.19
CA THR A 30 -1.16 7.05 -33.39
C THR A 30 -0.90 5.88 -34.36
N VAL A 31 -1.89 5.50 -35.17
CA VAL A 31 -1.75 4.43 -36.19
C VAL A 31 -0.55 4.64 -37.12
N SER A 32 -0.20 5.90 -37.40
CA SER A 32 1.00 6.25 -38.18
C SER A 32 2.31 5.99 -37.44
N GLN A 33 2.38 6.25 -36.12
CA GLN A 33 3.53 5.91 -35.27
C GLN A 33 3.67 4.41 -35.09
N ILE A 34 2.54 3.72 -34.93
CA ILE A 34 2.44 2.25 -34.91
C ILE A 34 3.03 1.68 -36.21
N ASN A 35 2.64 2.15 -37.39
CA ASN A 35 3.13 1.62 -38.66
C ASN A 35 4.57 2.04 -39.02
N ALA A 36 5.08 3.13 -38.44
CA ALA A 36 6.43 3.63 -38.68
C ALA A 36 7.51 2.92 -37.82
N GLU A 37 7.12 2.27 -36.74
CA GLU A 37 8.06 1.62 -35.83
C GLU A 37 8.41 0.19 -36.28
N PHE A 38 9.72 -0.11 -36.32
CA PHE A 38 10.27 -1.40 -36.77
C PHE A 38 9.64 -2.61 -36.07
N VAL A 39 9.23 -2.44 -34.81
CA VAL A 39 8.62 -3.48 -33.97
C VAL A 39 7.30 -3.98 -34.57
N THR A 40 6.49 -3.09 -35.09
CA THR A 40 5.20 -3.40 -35.70
C THR A 40 5.34 -4.00 -37.09
N GLN A 41 6.38 -3.57 -37.83
CA GLN A 41 6.76 -4.22 -39.10
C GLN A 41 7.20 -5.68 -38.88
N VAL A 42 7.88 -5.97 -37.77
CA VAL A 42 8.25 -7.35 -37.40
C VAL A 42 7.04 -8.15 -36.91
N GLY A 43 6.14 -7.55 -36.12
CA GLY A 43 4.88 -8.17 -35.69
C GLY A 43 3.95 -8.54 -36.85
N GLY A 44 3.82 -7.64 -37.83
CA GLY A 44 3.01 -7.88 -39.04
C GLY A 44 3.66 -8.81 -40.07
N ALA A 45 4.98 -8.72 -40.29
CA ALA A 45 5.65 -9.50 -41.34
C ALA A 45 6.07 -10.92 -40.92
N ARG A 46 6.31 -11.18 -39.62
CA ARG A 46 6.72 -12.53 -39.14
C ARG A 46 5.59 -13.44 -38.71
N ALA A 47 4.39 -12.91 -38.47
CA ALA A 47 3.20 -13.77 -38.28
C ALA A 47 2.95 -14.68 -39.50
N ALA A 48 3.47 -14.31 -40.69
CA ALA A 48 3.36 -15.07 -41.93
C ALA A 48 4.57 -15.97 -42.28
N ALA A 49 5.69 -15.95 -41.53
CA ALA A 49 6.93 -16.63 -41.94
C ALA A 49 7.71 -17.34 -40.80
N ALA A 50 7.44 -18.65 -40.67
CA ALA A 50 8.28 -19.80 -40.28
C ALA A 50 9.41 -19.73 -39.19
N GLN A 51 9.31 -20.68 -38.24
CA GLN A 51 10.33 -21.66 -37.80
C GLN A 51 11.73 -21.21 -37.32
N SER A 52 11.90 -20.05 -36.65
CA SER A 52 13.17 -19.77 -35.96
C SER A 52 13.02 -18.87 -34.71
N PRO A 53 13.82 -19.08 -33.64
CA PRO A 53 13.74 -18.30 -32.40
C PRO A 53 14.16 -16.85 -32.68
N PRO A 54 13.45 -15.82 -32.15
CA PRO A 54 13.60 -14.48 -32.68
C PRO A 54 14.82 -13.75 -32.08
N ARG A 55 15.69 -13.25 -32.95
CA ARG A 55 16.61 -12.11 -32.68
C ARG A 55 15.90 -10.81 -32.22
N GLY A 56 14.57 -10.83 -32.10
CA GLY A 56 13.73 -9.70 -31.65
C GLY A 56 13.58 -9.61 -30.14
N CYS A 57 13.49 -10.75 -29.42
CA CYS A 57 13.36 -10.76 -27.96
C CYS A 57 14.62 -10.20 -27.28
N ASP A 58 15.81 -10.47 -27.84
CA ASP A 58 17.08 -9.93 -27.34
C ASP A 58 17.22 -8.41 -27.54
N ARG A 59 16.52 -7.82 -28.53
CA ARG A 59 16.63 -6.38 -28.84
C ARG A 59 15.67 -5.49 -28.05
N VAL A 60 14.49 -5.99 -27.68
CA VAL A 60 13.59 -5.28 -26.74
C VAL A 60 14.29 -5.12 -25.37
N ARG A 61 15.06 -6.15 -24.97
CA ARG A 61 15.84 -6.18 -23.73
C ARG A 61 17.10 -5.29 -23.77
N SER A 62 17.88 -5.30 -24.85
CA SER A 62 19.24 -4.73 -24.85
C SER A 62 19.37 -3.22 -25.13
N ARG A 63 18.31 -2.51 -25.55
CA ARG A 63 18.45 -1.09 -25.97
C ARG A 63 17.44 -0.09 -25.41
N SER A 64 16.42 -0.49 -24.66
CA SER A 64 15.33 0.44 -24.29
C SER A 64 14.83 0.44 -22.85
N ALA A 65 15.54 -0.18 -21.89
CA ALA A 65 15.24 -0.09 -20.46
C ALA A 65 13.73 -0.24 -20.11
N PHE A 66 13.03 -1.18 -20.76
CA PHE A 66 11.59 -1.42 -20.58
C PHE A 66 10.69 -0.20 -20.81
N ALA A 67 11.02 0.66 -21.78
CA ALA A 67 10.21 1.84 -22.12
C ALA A 67 8.73 1.48 -22.42
N ILE A 68 7.82 2.03 -21.62
CA ILE A 68 6.38 1.72 -21.64
C ILE A 68 5.74 1.83 -23.02
N ARG A 69 6.08 2.87 -23.79
CA ARG A 69 5.54 3.09 -25.13
C ARG A 69 5.79 1.92 -26.08
N LYS A 70 6.95 1.25 -25.96
CA LYS A 70 7.26 0.08 -26.79
C LYS A 70 6.49 -1.15 -26.35
N ILE A 71 6.28 -1.30 -25.04
CA ILE A 71 5.50 -2.40 -24.47
C ILE A 71 4.03 -2.25 -24.91
N MET A 72 3.47 -1.05 -24.82
CA MET A 72 2.12 -0.72 -25.35
C MET A 72 1.98 -1.07 -26.84
N LEU A 73 2.97 -0.70 -27.66
CA LEU A 73 2.94 -1.00 -29.10
C LEU A 73 2.95 -2.51 -29.39
N LEU A 74 3.75 -3.26 -28.63
CA LEU A 74 3.80 -4.71 -28.74
C LEU A 74 2.48 -5.35 -28.32
N GLU A 75 1.90 -4.92 -27.20
CA GLU A 75 0.61 -5.40 -26.73
C GLU A 75 -0.50 -5.11 -27.74
N PHE A 76 -0.57 -3.86 -28.24
CA PHE A 76 -1.55 -3.45 -29.24
C PHE A 76 -1.42 -4.23 -30.56
N SER A 77 -0.20 -4.67 -30.91
CA SER A 77 0.04 -5.54 -32.06
C SER A 77 -0.35 -7.01 -31.84
N GLN A 78 -0.96 -7.34 -30.70
CA GLN A 78 -1.35 -8.70 -30.29
C GLN A 78 -0.16 -9.67 -30.27
N TYR A 79 0.99 -9.19 -29.78
CA TYR A 79 2.23 -9.96 -29.76
C TYR A 79 2.12 -11.22 -28.91
N LEU A 80 1.35 -11.19 -27.82
CA LEU A 80 1.12 -12.35 -26.96
C LEU A 80 0.26 -13.41 -27.65
N GLU A 81 -0.86 -12.99 -28.23
CA GLU A 81 -1.89 -13.83 -28.85
C GLU A 81 -1.40 -14.49 -30.13
N ASN A 82 -0.77 -13.71 -31.02
CA ASN A 82 -0.48 -14.14 -32.38
C ASN A 82 0.93 -14.71 -32.53
N TYR A 83 1.85 -14.41 -31.61
CA TYR A 83 3.25 -14.81 -31.73
C TYR A 83 3.78 -15.57 -30.52
N LEU A 84 3.79 -14.98 -29.32
CA LEU A 84 4.45 -15.59 -28.16
C LEU A 84 3.77 -16.88 -27.72
N TRP A 85 2.52 -16.84 -27.26
CA TRP A 85 1.96 -18.02 -26.59
C TRP A 85 1.69 -19.19 -27.55
N MET A 86 1.25 -18.90 -28.77
CA MET A 86 0.95 -19.92 -29.77
C MET A 86 2.18 -20.73 -30.19
N ASN A 87 3.36 -20.08 -30.21
CA ASN A 87 4.63 -20.69 -30.57
C ASN A 87 5.49 -21.09 -29.36
N TYR A 88 4.99 -20.93 -28.14
CA TYR A 88 5.72 -21.34 -26.95
C TYR A 88 5.73 -22.87 -26.81
N SER A 89 6.90 -23.44 -26.54
CA SER A 89 7.09 -24.83 -26.14
C SER A 89 8.29 -24.93 -25.19
N PRO A 90 8.42 -26.02 -24.42
CA PRO A 90 9.58 -26.20 -23.53
C PRO A 90 10.93 -26.13 -24.25
N GLU A 91 10.99 -26.54 -25.52
CA GLU A 91 12.22 -26.60 -26.33
C GLU A 91 12.73 -25.23 -26.77
N VAL A 92 11.81 -24.27 -27.02
CA VAL A 92 12.14 -22.90 -27.42
C VAL A 92 12.15 -21.92 -26.25
N SER A 93 11.88 -22.43 -25.04
CA SER A 93 11.86 -21.63 -23.83
C SER A 93 13.23 -21.02 -23.58
N SER A 94 13.24 -19.71 -23.42
CA SER A 94 14.44 -18.94 -23.11
C SER A 94 14.05 -17.80 -22.20
N LYS A 95 15.04 -17.27 -21.48
CA LYS A 95 14.84 -16.09 -20.64
C LYS A 95 14.10 -14.96 -21.35
N ALA A 96 14.49 -14.65 -22.59
CA ALA A 96 13.88 -13.55 -23.35
C ALA A 96 12.40 -13.84 -23.69
N TYR A 97 12.05 -15.10 -23.91
CA TYR A 97 10.68 -15.55 -24.10
C TYR A 97 9.85 -15.38 -22.82
N LEU A 98 10.38 -15.84 -21.69
CA LEU A 98 9.72 -15.76 -20.38
C LEU A 98 9.40 -14.31 -20.01
N MET A 99 10.42 -13.44 -20.08
CA MET A 99 10.26 -12.02 -19.77
C MET A 99 9.27 -11.33 -20.72
N SER A 100 9.30 -11.66 -22.01
CA SER A 100 8.37 -11.06 -22.98
C SER A 100 6.92 -11.41 -22.67
N ILE A 101 6.64 -12.67 -22.29
CA ILE A 101 5.30 -13.09 -21.87
C ILE A 101 4.86 -12.33 -20.62
N CYS A 102 5.71 -12.27 -19.59
CA CYS A 102 5.41 -11.53 -18.35
C CYS A 102 5.15 -10.04 -18.61
N CYS A 103 5.96 -9.38 -19.44
CA CYS A 103 5.74 -7.98 -19.80
C CYS A 103 4.39 -7.76 -20.49
N MET A 104 3.99 -8.64 -21.42
CA MET A 104 2.69 -8.51 -22.09
C MET A 104 1.52 -8.74 -21.13
N VAL A 105 1.64 -9.70 -20.21
CA VAL A 105 0.60 -9.94 -19.20
C VAL A 105 0.47 -8.73 -18.27
N ASN A 106 1.58 -8.24 -17.72
CA ASN A 106 1.57 -7.08 -16.82
C ASN A 106 1.01 -5.84 -17.52
N GLU A 107 1.36 -5.63 -18.80
CA GLU A 107 0.81 -4.54 -19.60
C GLU A 107 -0.70 -4.66 -19.80
N LYS A 108 -1.21 -5.87 -20.05
CA LYS A 108 -2.66 -6.11 -20.15
C LYS A 108 -3.39 -5.77 -18.85
N PHE A 109 -2.80 -6.08 -17.69
CA PHE A 109 -3.35 -5.65 -16.41
C PHE A 109 -3.32 -4.12 -16.25
N ARG A 110 -2.23 -3.48 -16.68
CA ARG A 110 -2.08 -2.01 -16.65
C ARG A 110 -3.14 -1.30 -17.50
N GLU A 111 -3.42 -1.82 -18.69
CA GLU A 111 -4.46 -1.33 -19.61
C GLU A 111 -5.88 -1.86 -19.28
N ASN A 112 -5.99 -2.69 -18.24
CA ASN A 112 -7.25 -3.30 -17.79
C ASN A 112 -8.00 -4.07 -18.89
N VAL A 113 -7.25 -4.88 -19.66
CA VAL A 113 -7.78 -5.80 -20.69
C VAL A 113 -7.60 -7.27 -20.28
N PRO A 114 -8.41 -8.21 -20.82
CA PRO A 114 -8.33 -9.62 -20.44
C PRO A 114 -6.93 -10.23 -20.68
N ALA A 115 -6.23 -10.60 -19.61
CA ALA A 115 -4.85 -11.07 -19.68
C ALA A 115 -4.70 -12.59 -19.96
N TRP A 116 -5.71 -13.40 -19.60
CA TRP A 116 -5.54 -14.84 -19.48
C TRP A 116 -6.09 -15.69 -20.64
N GLU A 117 -6.82 -15.08 -21.58
CA GLU A 117 -7.58 -15.80 -22.62
C GLU A 117 -6.71 -16.65 -23.54
N THR A 118 -5.52 -16.16 -23.89
CA THR A 118 -4.57 -16.87 -24.76
C THR A 118 -4.07 -18.16 -24.11
N PHE A 119 -3.82 -18.13 -22.79
CA PHE A 119 -3.38 -19.29 -22.03
C PHE A 119 -4.49 -20.33 -21.88
N LYS A 120 -5.75 -19.89 -21.71
CA LYS A 120 -6.93 -20.78 -21.69
C LYS A 120 -7.12 -21.52 -23.01
N LYS A 121 -6.84 -20.86 -24.15
CA LYS A 121 -6.95 -21.48 -25.49
C LYS A 121 -5.94 -22.61 -25.71
N LYS A 122 -4.71 -22.47 -25.19
CA LYS A 122 -3.64 -23.49 -25.30
C LYS A 122 -2.96 -23.69 -23.94
N PRO A 123 -3.53 -24.49 -23.03
CA PRO A 123 -3.08 -24.57 -21.64
C PRO A 123 -1.85 -25.48 -21.41
N GLU A 124 -1.53 -26.36 -22.36
CA GLU A 124 -0.62 -27.50 -22.21
C GLU A 124 0.77 -27.13 -21.65
N HIS A 125 1.34 -26.00 -22.08
CA HIS A 125 2.71 -25.59 -21.71
C HIS A 125 2.75 -24.60 -20.54
N PHE A 126 1.60 -24.17 -20.02
CA PHE A 126 1.53 -23.23 -18.89
C PHE A 126 2.18 -23.76 -17.61
N PRO A 127 2.01 -25.04 -17.21
CA PRO A 127 2.69 -25.56 -16.02
C PRO A 127 4.21 -25.48 -16.10
N PHE A 128 4.79 -25.78 -17.28
CA PHE A 128 6.23 -25.67 -17.49
C PHE A 128 6.70 -24.22 -17.45
N PHE A 129 6.00 -23.33 -18.17
CA PHE A 129 6.25 -21.89 -18.15
C PHE A 129 6.25 -21.34 -16.71
N PHE A 130 5.20 -21.63 -15.94
CA PHE A 130 5.04 -21.14 -14.59
C PHE A 130 6.18 -21.61 -13.67
N LYS A 131 6.62 -22.87 -13.78
CA LYS A 131 7.78 -23.38 -13.03
C LYS A 131 9.07 -22.63 -13.37
N CYS A 132 9.32 -22.34 -14.65
CA CYS A 132 10.46 -21.52 -15.06
C CYS A 132 10.40 -20.10 -14.48
N ILE A 133 9.20 -19.51 -14.35
CA ILE A 133 9.02 -18.20 -13.69
C ILE A 133 9.38 -18.27 -12.20
N LEU A 134 8.95 -19.32 -11.48
CA LEU A 134 9.31 -19.51 -10.08
C LEU A 134 10.83 -19.62 -9.91
N GLU A 135 11.48 -20.44 -10.74
CA GLU A 135 12.95 -20.58 -10.71
C GLU A 135 13.67 -19.28 -11.05
N ALA A 136 13.21 -18.54 -12.08
CA ALA A 136 13.76 -17.24 -12.44
C ALA A 136 13.61 -16.19 -11.33
N SER A 137 12.47 -16.19 -10.61
CA SER A 137 12.24 -15.25 -9.51
C SER A 137 13.16 -15.50 -8.29
N LEU A 138 13.65 -16.74 -8.13
CA LEU A 138 14.60 -17.13 -7.08
C LEU A 138 16.07 -17.08 -7.50
N ALA A 139 16.39 -16.73 -8.75
CA ALA A 139 17.77 -16.68 -9.23
C ALA A 139 18.64 -15.73 -8.39
N GLU A 140 19.78 -16.20 -7.89
CA GLU A 140 20.71 -15.42 -7.04
C GLU A 140 21.67 -14.55 -7.86
N ASN A 141 21.89 -14.89 -9.14
CA ASN A 141 22.82 -14.18 -10.00
C ASN A 141 22.18 -12.91 -10.58
N ASP A 142 22.54 -11.74 -10.04
CA ASP A 142 22.18 -10.41 -10.59
C ASP A 142 22.60 -10.24 -12.06
N ILE A 143 23.61 -11.00 -12.50
CA ILE A 143 24.06 -11.06 -13.90
C ILE A 143 23.05 -11.79 -14.77
N GLU A 144 22.49 -12.90 -14.27
CA GLU A 144 21.58 -13.71 -15.03
C GLU A 144 20.21 -13.07 -15.08
N PHE A 145 19.66 -12.57 -13.96
CA PHE A 145 18.40 -11.82 -13.87
C PHE A 145 18.61 -10.53 -13.08
N PRO A 146 18.77 -9.38 -13.76
CA PRO A 146 18.82 -8.08 -13.10
C PRO A 146 17.58 -7.83 -12.25
N LEU A 147 17.73 -7.06 -11.18
CA LEU A 147 16.65 -6.84 -10.21
C LEU A 147 15.39 -6.21 -10.84
N GLN A 148 15.56 -5.31 -11.83
CA GLN A 148 14.45 -4.75 -12.62
C GLN A 148 13.59 -5.85 -13.26
N GLU A 149 14.21 -6.90 -13.80
CA GLU A 149 13.48 -8.02 -14.40
C GLU A 149 12.81 -8.88 -13.34
N GLN A 150 13.46 -9.08 -12.20
CA GLN A 150 12.85 -9.80 -11.07
C GLN A 150 11.63 -9.05 -10.53
N THR A 151 11.64 -7.71 -10.53
CA THR A 151 10.47 -6.89 -10.20
C THR A 151 9.29 -7.13 -11.15
N ILE A 152 9.56 -7.30 -12.46
CA ILE A 152 8.54 -7.66 -13.45
C ILE A 152 7.98 -9.05 -13.16
N LEU A 153 8.83 -10.01 -12.76
CA LEU A 153 8.40 -11.35 -12.35
C LEU A 153 7.55 -11.31 -11.08
N LEU A 154 7.90 -10.48 -10.09
CA LEU A 154 7.09 -10.30 -8.88
C LEU A 154 5.69 -9.77 -9.22
N LEU A 155 5.61 -8.74 -10.08
CA LEU A 155 4.32 -8.20 -10.52
C LEU A 155 3.49 -9.24 -11.30
N PHE A 156 4.14 -10.05 -12.13
CA PHE A 156 3.46 -11.15 -12.83
C PHE A 156 2.92 -12.20 -11.84
N LEU A 157 3.70 -12.55 -10.83
CA LEU A 157 3.27 -13.48 -9.77
C LEU A 157 2.12 -12.89 -8.96
N ASP A 158 2.18 -11.60 -8.62
CA ASP A 158 1.09 -10.87 -7.97
C ASP A 158 -0.22 -11.02 -8.75
N HIS A 159 -0.18 -10.78 -10.07
CA HIS A 159 -1.34 -11.00 -10.94
C HIS A 159 -1.84 -12.45 -10.94
N CYS A 160 -0.94 -13.44 -10.86
CA CYS A 160 -1.32 -14.85 -10.73
C CYS A 160 -2.02 -15.15 -9.40
N PHE A 161 -1.49 -14.65 -8.27
CA PHE A 161 -2.13 -14.81 -6.96
C PHE A 161 -3.46 -14.07 -6.86
N ASN A 162 -3.62 -12.96 -7.58
CA ASN A 162 -4.86 -12.20 -7.65
C ASN A 162 -5.90 -12.75 -8.64
N SER A 163 -5.57 -13.80 -9.42
CA SER A 163 -6.44 -14.38 -10.47
C SER A 163 -6.81 -15.84 -10.20
N LEU A 164 -7.10 -16.22 -8.95
CA LEU A 164 -7.43 -17.60 -8.58
C LEU A 164 -8.78 -18.09 -9.12
N GLU A 165 -9.63 -17.20 -9.63
CA GLU A 165 -10.84 -17.59 -10.37
C GLU A 165 -10.50 -18.30 -11.69
N VAL A 166 -9.30 -18.11 -12.24
CA VAL A 166 -8.86 -18.81 -13.45
C VAL A 166 -8.32 -20.19 -13.10
N ASP A 167 -9.04 -21.24 -13.48
CA ASP A 167 -8.73 -22.64 -13.17
C ASP A 167 -7.29 -23.04 -13.52
N LEU A 168 -6.80 -22.59 -14.68
CA LEU A 168 -5.42 -22.87 -15.14
C LEU A 168 -4.37 -22.33 -14.17
N ILE A 169 -4.57 -21.11 -13.66
CA ILE A 169 -3.65 -20.44 -12.74
C ILE A 169 -3.78 -21.06 -11.35
N ARG A 170 -5.02 -21.24 -10.88
CA ARG A 170 -5.33 -21.86 -9.59
C ARG A 170 -4.69 -23.24 -9.47
N GLY A 171 -4.69 -24.04 -10.53
CA GLY A 171 -4.06 -25.36 -10.56
C GLY A 171 -2.55 -25.33 -10.31
N GLN A 172 -1.86 -24.25 -10.69
CA GLN A 172 -0.42 -24.08 -10.40
C GLN A 172 -0.20 -23.47 -9.01
N VAL A 173 -0.95 -22.41 -8.69
CA VAL A 173 -0.78 -21.63 -7.46
C VAL A 173 -1.12 -22.45 -6.21
N GLN A 174 -2.12 -23.34 -6.27
CA GLN A 174 -2.52 -24.16 -5.12
C GLN A 174 -1.37 -24.94 -4.47
N GLN A 175 -0.36 -25.35 -5.26
CA GLN A 175 0.80 -26.08 -4.76
C GLN A 175 1.73 -25.21 -3.89
N LEU A 176 1.68 -23.89 -4.08
CA LEU A 176 2.50 -22.90 -3.37
C LEU A 176 1.89 -22.45 -2.04
N ILE A 177 0.56 -22.49 -1.92
CA ILE A 177 -0.20 -21.87 -0.80
C ILE A 177 -1.00 -22.86 0.04
N SER A 178 -0.91 -24.17 -0.23
CA SER A 178 -1.60 -25.20 0.55
C SER A 178 -0.83 -25.56 1.83
N LEU A 179 -1.48 -26.26 2.77
CA LEU A 179 -0.88 -26.77 4.02
C LEU A 179 0.55 -27.35 3.88
N PRO A 180 0.93 -28.11 2.83
CA PRO A 180 2.30 -28.60 2.67
C PRO A 180 3.39 -27.52 2.69
N MET A 181 3.07 -26.24 2.43
CA MET A 181 4.01 -25.13 2.53
C MET A 181 4.62 -24.98 3.93
N TRP A 182 3.92 -25.45 4.98
CA TRP A 182 4.42 -25.46 6.36
C TRP A 182 5.68 -26.31 6.56
N MET A 183 6.13 -27.06 5.55
CA MET A 183 7.44 -27.71 5.58
C MET A 183 8.62 -26.73 5.57
N SER A 184 8.36 -25.45 5.30
CA SER A 184 9.32 -24.35 5.41
C SER A 184 9.41 -23.75 6.80
N LEU A 185 8.43 -24.02 7.68
CA LEU A 185 8.45 -23.54 9.06
C LEU A 185 9.58 -24.17 9.85
N GLN A 186 10.04 -23.45 10.87
CA GLN A 186 10.89 -24.02 11.89
C GLN A 186 10.22 -25.27 12.53
N PRO A 187 10.95 -26.36 12.79
CA PRO A 187 10.36 -27.60 13.32
C PRO A 187 9.58 -27.39 14.63
N ALA A 188 10.10 -26.53 15.51
CA ALA A 188 9.44 -26.16 16.76
C ALA A 188 8.12 -25.41 16.53
N ARG A 189 8.12 -24.45 15.58
CA ARG A 189 6.93 -23.69 15.18
C ARG A 189 5.87 -24.60 14.57
N LEU A 190 6.26 -25.51 13.69
CA LEU A 190 5.35 -26.48 13.10
C LEU A 190 4.65 -27.33 14.18
N GLU A 191 5.41 -27.90 15.13
CA GLU A 191 4.80 -28.70 16.20
C GLU A 191 3.91 -27.85 17.13
N LEU A 192 4.26 -26.58 17.36
CA LEU A 192 3.41 -25.65 18.11
C LEU A 192 2.04 -25.47 17.43
N GLU A 193 2.01 -25.21 16.13
CA GLU A 193 0.75 -25.03 15.38
C GLU A 193 -0.07 -26.33 15.30
N LEU A 194 0.60 -27.48 15.14
CA LEU A 194 -0.06 -28.80 15.15
C LEU A 194 -0.62 -29.16 16.53
N LYS A 195 0.02 -28.74 17.62
CA LYS A 195 -0.51 -28.88 18.99
C LYS A 195 -1.68 -27.95 19.24
N LYS A 196 -1.60 -26.70 18.75
CA LYS A 196 -2.67 -25.70 18.84
C LYS A 196 -3.93 -26.16 18.12
N THR A 197 -3.77 -26.81 16.96
CA THR A 197 -4.89 -27.37 16.19
C THR A 197 -4.70 -28.87 15.93
N PRO A 198 -5.04 -29.76 16.90
CA PRO A 198 -4.76 -31.20 16.81
C PRO A 198 -5.35 -31.91 15.58
N LYS A 199 -6.43 -31.37 14.99
CA LYS A 199 -7.04 -31.90 13.76
C LYS A 199 -6.07 -31.85 12.57
N LEU A 200 -5.20 -30.84 12.50
CA LEU A 200 -4.23 -30.68 11.40
C LEU A 200 -3.16 -31.76 11.41
N LYS A 201 -2.82 -32.33 12.58
CA LYS A 201 -1.82 -33.39 12.69
C LYS A 201 -2.17 -34.63 11.84
N LYS A 202 -3.47 -34.95 11.72
CA LYS A 202 -3.93 -36.05 10.85
C LYS A 202 -3.67 -35.76 9.37
N PHE A 203 -4.02 -34.56 8.90
CA PHE A 203 -3.79 -34.14 7.52
C PHE A 203 -2.30 -34.02 7.19
N TRP A 204 -1.50 -33.50 8.13
CA TRP A 204 -0.05 -33.42 7.99
C TRP A 204 0.59 -34.80 7.81
N ASN A 205 0.18 -35.78 8.62
CA ASN A 205 0.66 -37.16 8.49
C ASN A 205 0.22 -37.81 7.17
N LEU A 206 -0.97 -37.47 6.66
CA LEU A 206 -1.43 -37.94 5.35
C LEU A 206 -0.58 -37.36 4.21
N ILE A 207 -0.23 -36.07 4.28
CA ILE A 207 0.66 -35.42 3.31
C ILE A 207 2.01 -36.15 3.27
N LYS A 208 2.63 -36.39 4.43
CA LYS A 208 3.90 -37.15 4.52
C LYS A 208 3.80 -38.54 3.89
N LYS A 209 2.74 -39.30 4.20
CA LYS A 209 2.49 -40.62 3.62
C LYS A 209 2.27 -40.60 2.11
N ASN A 210 1.70 -39.52 1.58
CA ASN A 210 1.53 -39.37 0.14
C ASN A 210 2.85 -38.99 -0.54
N ASP A 211 3.66 -38.16 0.09
CA ASP A 211 4.99 -37.79 -0.41
C ASP A 211 5.93 -39.00 -0.48
N GLU A 212 5.84 -39.93 0.48
CA GLU A 212 6.59 -41.20 0.47
C GLU A 212 6.26 -42.10 -0.73
N LYS A 213 5.06 -41.96 -1.31
CA LYS A 213 4.61 -42.73 -2.49
C LYS A 213 4.96 -42.08 -3.82
N MET A 214 5.38 -40.81 -3.81
CA MET A 214 5.73 -40.08 -5.03
C MET A 214 7.09 -40.53 -5.56
N ASP A 215 7.25 -40.48 -6.88
CA ASP A 215 8.58 -40.61 -7.49
C ASP A 215 9.52 -39.51 -7.00
N GLU A 216 10.81 -39.82 -6.91
CA GLU A 216 11.83 -38.91 -6.37
C GLU A 216 11.85 -37.56 -7.09
N LYS A 217 11.75 -37.56 -8.43
CA LYS A 217 11.80 -36.31 -9.22
C LYS A 217 10.58 -35.43 -8.95
N ILE A 218 9.41 -36.04 -8.86
CA ILE A 218 8.14 -35.35 -8.58
C ILE A 218 8.17 -34.80 -7.15
N ARG A 219 8.69 -35.57 -6.20
CA ARG A 219 8.81 -35.16 -4.80
C ARG A 219 9.75 -33.97 -4.61
N VAL A 220 10.93 -34.00 -5.23
CA VAL A 220 11.88 -32.88 -5.20
C VAL A 220 11.24 -31.61 -5.78
N GLN A 221 10.53 -31.74 -6.90
CA GLN A 221 9.83 -30.62 -7.52
C GLN A 221 8.73 -30.06 -6.62
N ALA A 222 7.90 -30.92 -6.02
CA ALA A 222 6.87 -30.50 -5.08
C ALA A 222 7.46 -29.79 -3.85
N TYR A 223 8.62 -30.23 -3.36
CA TYR A 223 9.30 -29.59 -2.22
C TYR A 223 9.85 -28.20 -2.58
N LYS A 224 10.32 -28.00 -3.81
CA LYS A 224 10.70 -26.66 -4.30
C LYS A 224 9.50 -25.72 -4.28
N GLU A 225 8.37 -26.16 -4.84
CA GLU A 225 7.12 -25.39 -4.91
C GLU A 225 6.59 -25.02 -3.52
N ARG A 226 6.59 -25.98 -2.58
CA ARG A 226 6.14 -25.74 -1.20
C ARG A 226 7.03 -24.77 -0.42
N ARG A 227 8.31 -24.67 -0.77
CA ARG A 227 9.28 -23.76 -0.14
C ARG A 227 9.41 -22.43 -0.88
N PHE A 228 8.79 -22.28 -2.04
CA PHE A 228 8.93 -21.13 -2.91
C PHE A 228 8.76 -19.79 -2.18
N LEU A 229 7.61 -19.57 -1.53
CA LEU A 229 7.33 -18.30 -0.85
C LEU A 229 8.28 -18.03 0.31
N SER A 230 8.66 -19.06 1.08
CA SER A 230 9.64 -18.92 2.16
C SER A 230 11.04 -18.53 1.63
N GLN A 231 11.45 -19.09 0.50
CA GLN A 231 12.72 -18.77 -0.15
C GLN A 231 12.69 -17.37 -0.77
N LEU A 232 11.56 -16.98 -1.34
CA LEU A 232 11.35 -15.64 -1.89
C LEU A 232 11.44 -14.57 -0.78
N ILE A 233 10.88 -14.85 0.40
CA ILE A 233 11.06 -14.00 1.60
C ILE A 233 12.54 -13.87 1.97
N GLN A 234 13.30 -14.96 2.03
CA GLN A 234 14.73 -14.89 2.37
C GLN A 234 15.53 -14.07 1.35
N LYS A 235 15.22 -14.23 0.06
CA LYS A 235 15.79 -13.42 -1.00
C LYS A 235 15.43 -11.93 -0.84
N PHE A 236 14.19 -11.61 -0.53
CA PHE A 236 13.80 -10.24 -0.25
C PHE A 236 14.57 -9.65 0.94
N ILE A 237 14.70 -10.40 2.04
CA ILE A 237 15.45 -9.95 3.23
C ILE A 237 16.92 -9.68 2.87
N SER A 238 17.55 -10.49 2.01
CA SER A 238 18.93 -10.24 1.57
C SER A 238 19.05 -8.98 0.71
N VAL A 239 18.11 -8.75 -0.22
CA VAL A 239 18.03 -7.51 -1.02
C VAL A 239 17.83 -6.30 -0.09
N LEU A 240 16.91 -6.37 0.86
CA LEU A 240 16.61 -5.30 1.81
C LEU A 240 17.83 -4.94 2.68
N LYS A 241 18.55 -5.95 3.19
CA LYS A 241 19.78 -5.75 3.99
C LYS A 241 20.93 -5.17 3.17
N SER A 242 20.94 -5.37 1.86
CA SER A 242 21.96 -4.81 0.97
C SER A 242 21.81 -3.30 0.71
N ILE A 243 20.75 -2.66 1.22
CA ILE A 243 20.48 -1.23 1.07
C ILE A 243 21.27 -0.44 2.13
N PRO A 244 22.12 0.52 1.73
CA PRO A 244 22.87 1.33 2.69
C PRO A 244 21.99 2.41 3.32
N LEU A 245 22.30 2.76 4.58
CA LEU A 245 21.59 3.81 5.32
C LEU A 245 21.73 5.18 4.65
N SER A 246 22.90 5.50 4.10
CA SER A 246 23.19 6.78 3.45
C SER A 246 24.04 6.57 2.20
N GLY A 247 23.96 7.51 1.25
CA GLY A 247 24.68 7.45 -0.02
C GLY A 247 23.81 6.99 -1.19
N LEU A 248 24.47 6.65 -2.30
CA LEU A 248 23.85 6.26 -3.56
C LEU A 248 22.99 4.99 -3.40
N LEU A 249 21.76 5.06 -3.89
CA LEU A 249 20.79 3.98 -3.84
C LEU A 249 20.35 3.65 -5.27
N SER A 250 20.36 2.36 -5.61
CA SER A 250 19.73 1.88 -6.84
C SER A 250 18.22 1.87 -6.64
N MET A 251 17.50 2.58 -7.52
CA MET A 251 16.03 2.58 -7.53
C MET A 251 15.45 1.20 -7.81
N ASP A 252 16.17 0.33 -8.52
CA ASP A 252 15.72 -1.05 -8.77
C ASP A 252 15.53 -1.83 -7.46
N LYS A 253 16.38 -1.58 -6.46
CA LYS A 253 16.26 -2.19 -5.12
C LYS A 253 15.01 -1.70 -4.39
N VAL A 254 14.74 -0.39 -4.49
CA VAL A 254 13.55 0.23 -3.89
C VAL A 254 12.29 -0.37 -4.52
N HIS A 255 12.19 -0.34 -5.85
CA HIS A 255 11.03 -0.87 -6.58
C HIS A 255 10.81 -2.37 -6.39
N TYR A 256 11.89 -3.14 -6.29
CA TYR A 256 11.79 -4.56 -5.93
C TYR A 256 11.19 -4.73 -4.53
N CYS A 257 11.65 -3.95 -3.54
CA CYS A 257 11.12 -4.02 -2.18
C CYS A 257 9.65 -3.58 -2.12
N GLU A 258 9.28 -2.51 -2.81
CA GLU A 258 7.90 -2.03 -2.90
C GLU A 258 6.96 -3.08 -3.50
N ARG A 259 7.31 -3.64 -4.66
CA ARG A 259 6.52 -4.71 -5.32
C ARG A 259 6.49 -6.00 -4.51
N PHE A 260 7.55 -6.30 -3.77
CA PHE A 260 7.54 -7.45 -2.87
C PHE A 260 6.54 -7.26 -1.73
N ILE A 261 6.51 -6.08 -1.08
CA ILE A 261 5.54 -5.80 -0.02
C ILE A 261 4.11 -5.79 -0.59
N GLU A 262 3.89 -5.24 -1.79
CA GLU A 262 2.60 -5.34 -2.49
C GLU A 262 2.13 -6.80 -2.63
N LEU A 263 3.00 -7.70 -3.09
CA LEU A 263 2.69 -9.13 -3.17
C LEU A 263 2.33 -9.72 -1.80
N MET A 264 3.05 -9.34 -0.73
CA MET A 264 2.75 -9.82 0.63
C MET A 264 1.39 -9.33 1.12
N ILE A 265 1.04 -8.07 0.83
CA ILE A 265 -0.26 -7.49 1.17
C ILE A 265 -1.37 -8.30 0.50
N ASP A 266 -1.25 -8.57 -0.79
CA ASP A 266 -2.29 -9.25 -1.55
C ASP A 266 -2.46 -10.72 -1.14
N LEU A 267 -1.35 -11.41 -0.85
CA LEU A 267 -1.38 -12.77 -0.29
C LEU A 267 -2.08 -12.80 1.07
N GLU A 268 -1.81 -11.81 1.94
CA GLU A 268 -2.38 -11.72 3.28
C GLU A 268 -3.83 -11.21 3.28
N ALA A 269 -4.25 -10.49 2.24
CA ALA A 269 -5.56 -9.87 2.11
C ALA A 269 -6.61 -10.77 1.43
N LEU A 270 -6.24 -12.01 1.06
CA LEU A 270 -7.10 -13.00 0.42
C LEU A 270 -7.08 -14.32 1.22
N LEU A 271 -8.23 -14.79 1.68
CA LEU A 271 -8.30 -15.94 2.61
C LEU A 271 -7.66 -17.24 2.07
N PRO A 272 -7.90 -17.66 0.81
CA PRO A 272 -7.24 -18.84 0.23
C PRO A 272 -5.71 -18.83 0.28
N THR A 273 -5.07 -17.69 0.07
CA THR A 273 -3.61 -17.52 0.13
C THR A 273 -3.13 -17.34 1.56
N ARG A 274 -3.85 -16.53 2.35
CA ARG A 274 -3.54 -16.21 3.75
C ARG A 274 -3.54 -17.45 4.66
N ARG A 275 -4.51 -18.35 4.51
CA ARG A 275 -4.85 -19.41 5.48
C ARG A 275 -3.65 -20.19 6.04
N TRP A 276 -2.66 -20.46 5.20
CA TRP A 276 -1.43 -21.15 5.59
C TRP A 276 -0.20 -20.24 5.55
N PHE A 277 -0.20 -19.25 4.66
CA PHE A 277 0.91 -18.34 4.45
C PHE A 277 1.13 -17.37 5.61
N ASN A 278 0.08 -16.90 6.29
CA ASN A 278 0.20 -15.98 7.43
C ASN A 278 1.16 -16.52 8.52
N THR A 279 1.08 -17.82 8.79
CA THR A 279 2.01 -18.49 9.73
C THR A 279 3.45 -18.51 9.24
N VAL A 280 3.67 -18.71 7.93
CA VAL A 280 5.01 -18.70 7.31
C VAL A 280 5.60 -17.30 7.31
N LEU A 281 4.78 -16.28 7.05
CA LEU A 281 5.18 -14.89 7.10
C LEU A 281 5.55 -14.46 8.53
N ASP A 282 4.76 -14.85 9.54
CA ASP A 282 5.07 -14.63 10.97
C ASP A 282 6.37 -15.35 11.40
N ASP A 283 6.58 -16.60 10.98
CA ASP A 283 7.80 -17.37 11.31
C ASP A 283 9.08 -16.78 10.68
N SER A 284 8.94 -16.04 9.57
CA SER A 284 10.06 -15.38 8.89
C SER A 284 10.48 -14.06 9.53
N HIS A 285 9.70 -13.53 10.48
CA HIS A 285 9.90 -12.22 11.13
C HIS A 285 10.01 -11.05 10.15
N LEU A 286 9.38 -11.16 8.97
CA LEU A 286 9.53 -10.21 7.87
C LEU A 286 9.19 -8.78 8.28
N VAL A 287 8.06 -8.59 8.98
CA VAL A 287 7.60 -7.25 9.41
C VAL A 287 8.64 -6.58 10.31
N VAL A 288 9.25 -7.33 11.23
CA VAL A 288 10.32 -6.82 12.12
C VAL A 288 11.55 -6.44 11.30
N HIS A 289 11.97 -7.28 10.36
CA HIS A 289 13.08 -6.96 9.46
C HIS A 289 12.83 -5.69 8.64
N CYS A 290 11.60 -5.49 8.15
CA CYS A 290 11.22 -4.31 7.38
C CYS A 290 11.26 -3.02 8.21
N TYR A 291 10.69 -3.01 9.42
CA TYR A 291 10.68 -1.80 10.27
C TYR A 291 12.08 -1.39 10.75
N LEU A 292 12.99 -2.36 10.94
CA LEU A 292 14.37 -2.07 11.34
C LEU A 292 15.32 -1.77 10.17
N SER A 293 14.84 -1.95 8.94
CA SER A 293 15.66 -1.84 7.73
C SER A 293 16.20 -0.43 7.51
N ASN A 294 17.30 -0.34 6.75
CA ASN A 294 17.84 0.94 6.32
C ASN A 294 16.91 1.67 5.36
N LEU A 295 16.13 0.94 4.54
CA LEU A 295 15.16 1.54 3.61
C LEU A 295 14.08 2.31 4.39
N ALA A 296 13.53 1.72 5.46
CA ALA A 296 12.52 2.38 6.29
C ALA A 296 13.04 3.65 6.99
N LYS A 297 14.36 3.75 7.21
CA LYS A 297 15.01 4.93 7.82
C LYS A 297 15.26 6.06 6.81
N ARG A 298 15.05 5.82 5.52
CA ARG A 298 15.22 6.85 4.48
C ARG A 298 13.89 7.52 4.19
N GLU A 299 13.71 8.73 4.73
CA GLU A 299 12.44 9.46 4.69
C GLU A 299 11.90 9.71 3.26
N LYS A 300 12.78 9.92 2.27
CA LYS A 300 12.35 10.20 0.89
C LYS A 300 12.19 8.94 0.07
N GLU A 301 13.25 8.14 -0.05
CA GLU A 301 13.26 6.96 -0.93
C GLU A 301 12.49 5.77 -0.34
N GLY A 302 12.32 5.71 0.98
CA GLY A 302 11.59 4.66 1.68
C GLY A 302 10.13 5.01 2.00
N HIS A 303 9.64 6.19 1.61
CA HIS A 303 8.30 6.66 2.00
C HIS A 303 7.18 5.70 1.56
N LEU A 304 7.14 5.34 0.27
CA LEU A 304 6.17 4.40 -0.27
C LEU A 304 6.31 3.01 0.37
N PHE A 305 7.55 2.54 0.55
CA PHE A 305 7.82 1.27 1.23
C PHE A 305 7.26 1.24 2.66
N CYS A 306 7.41 2.31 3.44
CA CYS A 306 6.85 2.42 4.79
C CYS A 306 5.31 2.42 4.77
N GLN A 307 4.68 3.13 3.83
CA GLN A 307 3.22 3.14 3.68
C GLN A 307 2.68 1.74 3.34
N LEU A 308 3.33 1.03 2.43
CA LEU A 308 3.00 -0.36 2.10
C LEU A 308 3.25 -1.28 3.30
N LEU A 309 4.32 -1.06 4.06
CA LEU A 309 4.64 -1.84 5.26
C LEU A 309 3.56 -1.68 6.33
N ASP A 310 3.00 -0.47 6.52
CA ASP A 310 1.89 -0.24 7.44
C ASP A 310 0.62 -0.99 7.00
N MET A 311 0.34 -1.06 5.69
CA MET A 311 -0.73 -1.91 5.16
C MET A 311 -0.47 -3.40 5.42
N LEU A 312 0.76 -3.87 5.24
CA LEU A 312 1.13 -5.26 5.56
C LEU A 312 1.02 -5.55 7.05
N LYS A 313 1.42 -4.62 7.93
CA LYS A 313 1.24 -4.74 9.39
C LYS A 313 -0.24 -4.86 9.76
N PHE A 314 -1.10 -4.09 9.09
CA PHE A 314 -2.55 -4.21 9.28
C PHE A 314 -3.07 -5.62 8.93
N TYR A 315 -2.68 -6.17 7.78
CA TYR A 315 -3.15 -7.50 7.37
C TYR A 315 -2.52 -8.67 8.14
N THR A 316 -1.22 -8.64 8.44
CA THR A 316 -0.59 -9.67 9.30
C THR A 316 -1.24 -9.73 10.69
N GLY A 317 -1.67 -8.59 11.21
CA GLY A 317 -2.41 -8.49 12.45
C GLY A 317 -3.94 -8.55 12.31
N PHE A 318 -4.51 -8.89 11.16
CA PHE A 318 -5.94 -8.76 10.89
C PHE A 318 -6.80 -9.61 11.83
N GLU A 319 -7.95 -9.08 12.26
CA GLU A 319 -8.87 -9.72 13.21
C GLU A 319 -9.72 -10.83 12.55
N ILE A 320 -9.06 -11.87 12.04
CA ILE A 320 -9.67 -13.05 11.40
C ILE A 320 -9.05 -14.34 11.89
N ASN A 321 -9.87 -15.38 12.01
CA ASN A 321 -9.38 -16.73 12.25
C ASN A 321 -9.03 -17.41 10.91
N ASP A 322 -7.74 -17.60 10.64
CA ASP A 322 -7.23 -18.15 9.36
C ASP A 322 -7.83 -19.51 8.97
N GLN A 323 -8.23 -20.33 9.96
CA GLN A 323 -8.78 -21.66 9.70
C GLN A 323 -10.27 -21.60 9.37
N THR A 324 -11.05 -20.83 10.12
CA THR A 324 -12.51 -20.76 9.91
C THR A 324 -12.93 -19.71 8.88
N GLY A 325 -12.11 -18.67 8.68
CA GLY A 325 -12.44 -17.49 7.89
C GLY A 325 -13.37 -16.50 8.59
N ASN A 326 -13.73 -16.75 9.85
CA ASN A 326 -14.62 -15.86 10.61
C ASN A 326 -13.83 -14.70 11.23
N ALA A 327 -14.46 -13.53 11.28
CA ALA A 327 -13.94 -12.39 12.03
C ALA A 327 -13.78 -12.76 13.52
N LEU A 328 -12.68 -12.34 14.13
CA LEU A 328 -12.45 -12.52 15.56
C LEU A 328 -13.28 -11.51 16.35
N THR A 329 -13.85 -12.00 17.46
CA THR A 329 -14.52 -11.15 18.44
C THR A 329 -13.50 -10.44 19.35
N GLU A 330 -13.92 -9.36 20.02
CA GLU A 330 -13.09 -8.65 21.00
C GLU A 330 -12.57 -9.57 22.12
N ASN A 331 -13.41 -10.50 22.58
CA ASN A 331 -13.04 -11.49 23.59
C ASN A 331 -11.97 -12.46 23.08
N GLU A 332 -12.09 -12.93 21.84
CA GLU A 332 -11.08 -13.81 21.22
C GLU A 332 -9.76 -13.07 21.02
N MET A 333 -9.80 -11.81 20.58
CA MET A 333 -8.60 -10.96 20.46
C MET A 333 -7.90 -10.76 21.81
N THR A 334 -8.68 -10.48 22.86
CA THR A 334 -8.16 -10.35 24.23
C THR A 334 -7.55 -11.66 24.72
N THR A 335 -8.21 -12.79 24.44
CA THR A 335 -7.72 -14.13 24.82
C THR A 335 -6.41 -14.45 24.11
N ILE A 336 -6.31 -14.19 22.80
CA ILE A 336 -5.08 -14.40 22.01
C ILE A 336 -3.92 -13.59 22.61
N HIS A 337 -4.15 -12.33 22.97
CA HIS A 337 -3.15 -11.47 23.60
C HIS A 337 -2.71 -12.02 24.96
N TYR A 338 -3.67 -12.40 25.82
CA TYR A 338 -3.39 -12.90 27.16
C TYR A 338 -2.66 -14.24 27.11
N ASP A 339 -2.99 -15.12 26.16
CA ASP A 339 -2.28 -16.39 25.96
C ASP A 339 -0.82 -16.17 25.53
N ARG A 340 -0.55 -15.16 24.70
CA ARG A 340 0.82 -14.78 24.32
C ARG A 340 1.61 -14.31 25.54
N ILE A 341 1.09 -13.34 26.30
CA ILE A 341 1.75 -12.85 27.52
C ILE A 341 1.92 -13.98 28.53
N THR A 342 0.90 -14.82 28.74
CA THR A 342 0.97 -15.93 29.69
C THR A 342 2.03 -16.95 29.29
N SER A 343 2.16 -17.29 28.01
CA SER A 343 3.20 -18.21 27.55
C SER A 343 4.60 -17.62 27.71
N LEU A 344 4.77 -16.32 27.46
CA LEU A 344 6.00 -15.58 27.75
C LEU A 344 6.32 -15.54 29.26
N GLN A 345 5.34 -15.27 30.13
CA GLN A 345 5.52 -15.28 31.59
C GLN A 345 5.89 -16.67 32.12
N ARG A 346 5.30 -17.73 31.57
CA ARG A 346 5.67 -19.12 31.91
C ARG A 346 7.12 -19.43 31.54
N ALA A 347 7.55 -19.03 30.33
CA ALA A 347 8.92 -19.20 29.90
C ALA A 347 9.91 -18.40 30.77
N ALA A 348 9.58 -17.14 31.04
CA ALA A 348 10.31 -16.25 31.94
C ALA A 348 10.48 -16.86 33.34
N PHE A 349 9.40 -17.32 33.97
CA PHE A 349 9.42 -17.91 35.31
C PHE A 349 10.28 -19.18 35.38
N ALA A 350 10.20 -20.03 34.37
CA ALA A 350 10.85 -21.34 34.39
C ALA A 350 12.37 -21.26 34.15
N HIS A 351 12.84 -20.34 33.29
CA HIS A 351 14.21 -20.39 32.79
C HIS A 351 15.02 -19.10 33.01
N PHE A 352 14.39 -17.96 33.34
CA PHE A 352 15.07 -16.65 33.32
C PHE A 352 14.88 -15.88 34.64
N PRO A 353 15.82 -16.02 35.60
CA PRO A 353 15.72 -15.36 36.90
C PRO A 353 15.62 -13.83 36.83
N GLU A 354 16.23 -13.21 35.82
CA GLU A 354 16.20 -11.76 35.62
C GLU A 354 14.77 -11.26 35.34
N LEU A 355 13.88 -12.15 34.87
CA LEU A 355 12.50 -11.85 34.50
C LEU A 355 11.47 -12.30 35.55
N TYR A 356 11.86 -12.68 36.77
CA TYR A 356 10.90 -13.11 37.80
C TYR A 356 9.83 -12.04 38.11
N ASN A 357 10.23 -10.78 38.22
CA ASN A 357 9.30 -9.68 38.48
C ASN A 357 8.30 -9.51 37.32
N PHE A 358 8.75 -9.67 36.07
CA PHE A 358 7.88 -9.66 34.90
C PHE A 358 6.90 -10.84 34.92
N ALA A 359 7.39 -12.04 35.24
CA ALA A 359 6.62 -13.27 35.23
C ALA A 359 5.48 -13.30 36.27
N LEU A 360 5.68 -12.61 37.40
CA LEU A 360 4.71 -12.54 38.51
C LEU A 360 3.77 -11.33 38.44
N SER A 361 4.02 -10.40 37.52
CA SER A 361 3.20 -9.20 37.36
C SER A 361 1.89 -9.48 36.62
N ASN A 362 0.86 -8.66 36.84
CA ASN A 362 -0.37 -8.71 36.06
C ASN A 362 -0.13 -8.29 34.60
N VAL A 363 -0.92 -8.85 33.67
CA VAL A 363 -0.78 -8.61 32.22
C VAL A 363 -0.76 -7.11 31.89
N SER A 364 -1.69 -6.33 32.43
CA SER A 364 -1.79 -4.88 32.15
C SER A 364 -0.62 -4.03 32.66
N ALA A 365 0.24 -4.57 33.54
CA ALA A 365 1.46 -3.89 33.96
C ALA A 365 2.64 -4.14 33.01
N VAL A 366 2.56 -5.20 32.19
CA VAL A 366 3.70 -5.70 31.41
C VAL A 366 3.47 -5.72 29.91
N ASP A 367 2.24 -5.52 29.44
CA ASP A 367 1.86 -5.70 28.03
C ASP A 367 1.96 -4.43 27.17
N THR A 368 2.33 -3.28 27.75
CA THR A 368 2.59 -2.07 26.97
C THR A 368 3.99 -2.11 26.36
N ARG A 369 4.17 -1.46 25.20
CA ARG A 369 5.48 -1.36 24.52
C ARG A 369 6.57 -0.84 25.45
N ASP A 370 6.28 0.23 26.20
CA ASP A 370 7.22 0.84 27.15
C ASP A 370 7.60 -0.12 28.30
N SER A 371 6.62 -0.85 28.84
CA SER A 371 6.88 -1.86 29.88
C SER A 371 7.73 -3.01 29.34
N LEU A 372 7.44 -3.52 28.14
CA LEU A 372 8.23 -4.58 27.51
C LEU A 372 9.67 -4.11 27.27
N ILE A 373 9.89 -2.91 26.75
CA ILE A 373 11.24 -2.35 26.57
C ILE A 373 11.96 -2.22 27.92
N LYS A 374 11.26 -1.81 28.98
CA LYS A 374 11.83 -1.70 30.33
C LYS A 374 12.30 -3.05 30.88
N PHE A 375 11.54 -4.13 30.68
CA PHE A 375 11.89 -5.46 31.18
C PHE A 375 12.94 -6.18 30.30
N PHE A 376 12.78 -6.13 28.97
CA PHE A 376 13.61 -6.89 28.03
C PHE A 376 14.83 -6.12 27.51
N GLY A 377 14.80 -4.78 27.53
CA GLY A 377 15.91 -3.93 27.06
C GLY A 377 17.24 -4.13 27.81
N PRO A 378 17.25 -4.32 29.14
CA PRO A 378 18.48 -4.60 29.88
C PRO A 378 19.12 -5.96 29.59
N LEU A 379 18.38 -6.92 29.04
CA LEU A 379 18.86 -8.28 28.82
C LEU A 379 19.97 -8.35 27.76
N SER A 380 20.79 -9.39 27.82
CA SER A 380 21.81 -9.68 26.81
C SER A 380 21.16 -10.21 25.53
N SER A 381 21.88 -10.11 24.40
CA SER A 381 21.42 -10.67 23.12
C SER A 381 21.19 -12.18 23.21
N ASN A 382 22.05 -12.91 23.92
CA ASN A 382 21.93 -14.36 24.10
C ASN A 382 20.68 -14.71 24.92
N THR A 383 20.43 -13.96 26.01
CA THR A 383 19.22 -14.14 26.83
C THR A 383 17.95 -13.89 26.01
N LEU A 384 17.91 -12.81 25.22
CA LEU A 384 16.77 -12.51 24.35
C LEU A 384 16.54 -13.61 23.29
N HIS A 385 17.61 -14.15 22.72
CA HIS A 385 17.53 -15.27 21.79
C HIS A 385 16.95 -16.51 22.49
N GLN A 386 17.45 -16.86 23.67
CA GLN A 386 16.95 -17.99 24.46
C GLN A 386 15.47 -17.84 24.83
N VAL A 387 15.02 -16.62 25.17
CA VAL A 387 13.59 -16.35 25.38
C VAL A 387 12.80 -16.58 24.09
N ALA A 388 13.26 -16.04 22.96
CA ALA A 388 12.59 -16.21 21.67
C ALA A 388 12.53 -17.69 21.23
N SER A 389 13.59 -18.47 21.48
CA SER A 389 13.62 -19.91 21.16
C SER A 389 12.68 -20.73 22.04
N SER A 390 12.54 -20.37 23.32
CA SER A 390 11.56 -20.99 24.22
C SER A 390 10.10 -20.81 23.76
N LEU A 391 9.84 -19.75 22.99
CA LEU A 391 8.55 -19.46 22.36
C LEU A 391 8.42 -20.00 20.92
N CYS A 392 9.38 -20.81 20.47
CA CYS A 392 9.43 -21.36 19.11
C CYS A 392 9.49 -20.27 18.01
N LEU A 393 10.09 -19.11 18.30
CA LEU A 393 10.28 -18.03 17.32
C LEU A 393 11.64 -18.12 16.62
N LEU A 394 12.65 -18.63 17.31
CA LEU A 394 14.00 -18.84 16.80
C LEU A 394 14.47 -20.27 17.09
N PRO A 395 15.48 -20.76 16.35
CA PRO A 395 16.14 -22.01 16.71
C PRO A 395 16.77 -21.93 18.11
N ALA A 396 17.04 -23.07 18.72
CA ALA A 396 17.74 -23.10 19.99
C ALA A 396 19.17 -22.57 19.83
N LEU A 397 19.60 -21.70 20.75
CA LEU A 397 20.97 -21.21 20.82
C LEU A 397 21.83 -22.27 21.53
N PRO A 398 22.87 -22.84 20.88
CA PRO A 398 23.81 -23.74 21.55
C PRO A 398 24.53 -23.05 22.72
N GLU A 399 24.86 -23.80 23.78
CA GLU A 399 25.43 -23.23 25.01
C GLU A 399 26.79 -22.52 24.82
N GLU A 400 27.52 -22.85 23.76
CA GLU A 400 28.86 -22.32 23.46
C GLU A 400 28.86 -21.26 22.35
N GLU A 401 27.71 -20.92 21.75
CA GLU A 401 27.62 -19.97 20.64
C GLU A 401 26.92 -18.67 21.03
N ASP A 402 27.47 -17.55 20.55
CA ASP A 402 26.79 -16.26 20.60
C ASP A 402 25.73 -16.16 19.50
N THR A 403 24.68 -15.39 19.78
CA THR A 403 23.64 -15.14 18.79
C THR A 403 24.18 -14.39 17.56
N SER A 404 23.78 -14.84 16.38
CA SER A 404 24.04 -14.13 15.11
C SER A 404 23.09 -12.95 14.86
N TYR A 405 22.03 -12.83 15.68
CA TYR A 405 21.04 -11.77 15.58
C TYR A 405 21.42 -10.53 16.40
N GLU A 406 21.20 -9.35 15.82
CA GLU A 406 21.38 -8.09 16.52
C GLU A 406 20.39 -7.93 17.69
N LYS A 407 20.86 -7.35 18.80
CA LYS A 407 20.05 -7.09 20.00
C LYS A 407 18.77 -6.32 19.69
N THR A 408 18.86 -5.31 18.82
CA THR A 408 17.73 -4.49 18.36
C THR A 408 16.65 -5.32 17.69
N SER A 409 17.05 -6.28 16.85
CA SER A 409 16.14 -7.19 16.15
C SER A 409 15.44 -8.15 17.11
N LEU A 410 16.20 -8.73 18.04
CA LEU A 410 15.65 -9.63 19.07
C LEU A 410 14.68 -8.89 19.99
N LEU A 411 15.04 -7.68 20.43
CA LEU A 411 14.18 -6.86 21.27
C LEU A 411 12.89 -6.49 20.54
N GLU A 412 12.97 -6.03 19.29
CA GLU A 412 11.78 -5.68 18.51
C GLU A 412 10.88 -6.89 18.27
N LEU A 413 11.45 -8.07 18.00
CA LEU A 413 10.69 -9.31 17.87
C LEU A 413 9.90 -9.62 19.16
N MET A 414 10.55 -9.50 20.31
CA MET A 414 9.89 -9.75 21.59
C MET A 414 8.83 -8.70 21.91
N VAL A 415 9.10 -7.43 21.63
CA VAL A 415 8.18 -6.32 21.91
C VAL A 415 6.97 -6.34 20.98
N SER A 416 7.17 -6.31 19.66
CA SER A 416 6.09 -6.23 18.67
C SER A 416 5.11 -7.41 18.73
N ARG A 417 5.56 -8.60 19.13
CA ARG A 417 4.70 -9.79 19.27
C ARG A 417 3.76 -9.71 20.46
N HIS A 418 4.19 -9.06 21.54
CA HIS A 418 3.54 -9.07 22.85
C HIS A 418 2.96 -7.70 23.25
N GLU A 419 3.23 -6.64 22.51
CA GLU A 419 2.66 -5.33 22.80
C GLU A 419 1.13 -5.33 22.62
N ARG A 420 0.45 -4.60 23.51
CA ARG A 420 -0.99 -4.39 23.42
C ARG A 420 -1.32 -3.66 22.12
N ARG A 421 -2.28 -4.21 21.39
CA ARG A 421 -2.79 -3.64 20.14
C ARG A 421 -4.14 -2.97 20.38
N ILE A 422 -4.37 -1.85 19.70
CA ILE A 422 -5.71 -1.27 19.56
C ILE A 422 -6.49 -2.09 18.52
N SER A 423 -7.81 -2.17 18.69
CA SER A 423 -8.64 -2.88 17.71
C SER A 423 -8.76 -2.12 16.39
N GLN A 424 -9.10 -2.82 15.33
CA GLN A 424 -9.34 -2.20 14.01
C GLN A 424 -10.43 -1.12 14.08
N ILE A 425 -11.47 -1.33 14.90
CA ILE A 425 -12.54 -0.36 15.12
C ILE A 425 -12.01 0.89 15.83
N GLN A 426 -11.19 0.73 16.88
CA GLN A 426 -10.61 1.87 17.58
C GLN A 426 -9.67 2.68 16.67
N GLN A 427 -8.90 2.00 15.82
CA GLN A 427 -8.04 2.65 14.83
C GLN A 427 -8.86 3.44 13.81
N LEU A 428 -9.97 2.88 13.32
CA LEU A 428 -10.88 3.57 12.41
C LEU A 428 -11.53 4.80 13.07
N ASN A 429 -12.00 4.68 14.32
CA ASN A 429 -12.64 5.79 15.03
C ASN A 429 -11.69 6.96 15.33
N GLN A 430 -10.39 6.71 15.39
CA GLN A 430 -9.36 7.75 15.55
C GLN A 430 -9.02 8.48 14.25
N MET A 431 -9.52 8.00 13.11
CA MET A 431 -9.15 8.51 11.80
C MET A 431 -9.89 9.81 11.48
N PRO A 432 -9.18 10.92 11.16
CA PRO A 432 -9.82 12.14 10.70
C PRO A 432 -10.53 11.91 9.37
N LEU A 433 -11.74 12.47 9.23
CA LEU A 433 -12.52 12.35 7.99
C LEU A 433 -11.93 13.23 6.87
N TYR A 434 -11.42 14.41 7.21
CA TYR A 434 -10.89 15.35 6.23
C TYR A 434 -9.38 15.16 6.00
N PRO A 435 -8.91 15.27 4.75
CA PRO A 435 -7.49 15.20 4.45
C PRO A 435 -6.75 16.46 4.93
N THR A 436 -5.45 16.29 5.18
CA THR A 436 -4.54 17.38 5.58
C THR A 436 -3.46 17.58 4.52
N GLU A 437 -2.66 18.63 4.63
CA GLU A 437 -1.52 18.91 3.74
C GLU A 437 -0.56 17.73 3.58
N LYS A 438 -0.46 16.86 4.59
CA LYS A 438 0.38 15.66 4.57
C LYS A 438 -0.14 14.55 3.65
N ILE A 439 -1.43 14.58 3.32
CA ILE A 439 -2.12 13.56 2.52
C ILE A 439 -2.41 14.10 1.12
N ILE A 440 -2.88 15.35 1.00
CA ILE A 440 -3.39 15.93 -0.25
C ILE A 440 -2.36 15.88 -1.39
N TRP A 441 -1.08 16.15 -1.09
CA TRP A 441 0.01 16.15 -2.07
C TRP A 441 0.90 14.90 -2.02
N ASP A 442 0.49 13.86 -1.29
CA ASP A 442 1.22 12.59 -1.27
C ASP A 442 0.78 11.70 -2.44
N GLU A 443 1.59 11.67 -3.49
CA GLU A 443 1.26 10.98 -4.76
C GLU A 443 1.26 9.45 -4.65
N ASN A 444 1.77 8.88 -3.56
CA ASN A 444 1.74 7.44 -3.30
C ASN A 444 0.33 6.94 -2.93
N ILE A 445 -0.49 7.83 -2.37
CA ILE A 445 -1.85 7.54 -1.89
C ILE A 445 -2.91 8.40 -2.57
N VAL A 446 -2.55 9.57 -3.10
CA VAL A 446 -3.40 10.45 -3.92
C VAL A 446 -2.69 10.66 -5.26
N PRO A 447 -2.73 9.65 -6.16
CA PRO A 447 -2.04 9.72 -7.45
C PRO A 447 -2.65 10.81 -8.33
N THR A 448 -1.83 11.40 -9.20
CA THR A 448 -2.31 12.33 -10.23
C THR A 448 -2.93 11.58 -11.42
N GLU A 449 -3.69 12.28 -12.25
CA GLU A 449 -4.16 11.76 -13.56
C GLU A 449 -3.03 11.25 -14.48
N TYR A 450 -1.78 11.62 -14.22
CA TYR A 450 -0.61 11.22 -15.01
C TYR A 450 0.04 9.93 -14.54
N TYR A 451 -0.51 9.28 -13.51
CA TYR A 451 0.01 8.01 -13.02
C TYR A 451 0.08 6.96 -14.15
N SER A 452 1.29 6.47 -14.43
CA SER A 452 1.56 5.57 -15.57
C SER A 452 1.16 4.13 -15.32
N GLY A 453 1.00 3.72 -14.06
CA GLY A 453 0.81 2.32 -13.66
C GLY A 453 2.12 1.52 -13.56
N GLU A 454 3.28 2.13 -13.75
CA GLU A 454 4.59 1.45 -13.64
C GLU A 454 5.00 1.19 -12.18
N GLY A 455 4.78 2.16 -11.30
CA GLY A 455 4.95 2.02 -9.85
C GLY A 455 3.80 1.25 -9.19
N CYS A 456 3.91 0.94 -7.90
CA CYS A 456 2.77 0.56 -7.08
C CYS A 456 2.30 1.77 -6.27
N LEU A 457 1.11 1.67 -5.70
CA LEU A 457 0.53 2.69 -4.82
C LEU A 457 0.14 2.04 -3.50
N ALA A 458 0.19 2.80 -2.41
CA ALA A 458 -0.26 2.34 -1.10
C ALA A 458 -1.80 2.44 -1.00
N LEU A 459 -2.49 1.74 -1.90
CA LEU A 459 -3.93 1.76 -2.07
C LEU A 459 -4.55 0.37 -1.92
N PRO A 460 -5.72 0.25 -1.26
CA PRO A 460 -6.47 -0.99 -1.25
C PRO A 460 -6.89 -1.43 -2.66
N LYS A 461 -6.81 -2.73 -2.96
CA LYS A 461 -7.32 -3.31 -4.19
C LYS A 461 -8.74 -3.86 -3.99
N LEU A 462 -9.63 -3.59 -4.94
CA LEU A 462 -10.96 -4.21 -5.02
C LEU A 462 -10.91 -5.35 -6.03
N ASN A 463 -11.21 -6.56 -5.56
CA ASN A 463 -11.30 -7.76 -6.39
C ASN A 463 -12.54 -8.57 -5.95
N LEU A 464 -12.56 -9.88 -6.19
CA LEU A 464 -13.70 -10.76 -5.93
C LEU A 464 -13.97 -11.04 -4.44
N GLN A 465 -12.94 -11.04 -3.59
CA GLN A 465 -13.02 -11.48 -2.20
C GLN A 465 -12.44 -10.45 -1.24
N PHE A 466 -12.97 -10.47 -0.02
CA PHE A 466 -12.54 -9.67 1.13
C PHE A 466 -12.49 -10.60 2.34
N LEU A 467 -11.63 -10.31 3.32
CA LEU A 467 -11.46 -11.17 4.49
C LEU A 467 -12.72 -11.20 5.37
N THR A 468 -13.28 -10.02 5.65
CA THR A 468 -14.48 -9.83 6.48
C THR A 468 -15.30 -8.65 5.96
N LEU A 469 -16.48 -8.41 6.53
CA LEU A 469 -17.26 -7.22 6.25
C LEU A 469 -16.48 -5.93 6.60
N HIS A 470 -15.71 -5.95 7.69
CA HIS A 470 -14.88 -4.81 8.09
C HIS A 470 -13.83 -4.50 7.03
N ASP A 471 -13.13 -5.51 6.50
CA ASP A 471 -12.18 -5.35 5.40
C ASP A 471 -12.85 -4.71 4.18
N TYR A 472 -13.97 -5.27 3.72
CA TYR A 472 -14.72 -4.72 2.59
C TYR A 472 -15.09 -3.24 2.78
N LEU A 473 -15.68 -2.89 3.92
CA LEU A 473 -16.08 -1.51 4.22
C LEU A 473 -14.86 -0.59 4.32
N LEU A 474 -13.78 -1.03 4.95
CA LEU A 474 -12.56 -0.23 5.14
C LEU A 474 -11.86 0.04 3.81
N ARG A 475 -11.77 -0.94 2.90
CA ARG A 475 -11.19 -0.71 1.56
C ARG A 475 -12.00 0.34 0.78
N ASN A 476 -13.33 0.21 0.79
CA ASN A 476 -14.21 1.18 0.11
C ASN A 476 -14.12 2.57 0.75
N PHE A 477 -14.13 2.65 2.09
CA PHE A 477 -13.97 3.90 2.83
C PHE A 477 -12.67 4.60 2.47
N ASN A 478 -11.54 3.89 2.49
CA ASN A 478 -10.23 4.46 2.17
C ASN A 478 -10.14 4.90 0.71
N LEU A 479 -10.63 4.11 -0.24
CA LEU A 479 -10.61 4.47 -1.66
C LEU A 479 -11.48 5.69 -1.95
N PHE A 480 -12.68 5.76 -1.37
CA PHE A 480 -13.56 6.92 -1.51
C PHE A 480 -12.93 8.18 -0.90
N ARG A 481 -12.33 8.05 0.29
CA ARG A 481 -11.64 9.16 0.96
C ARG A 481 -10.44 9.67 0.15
N LEU A 482 -9.65 8.80 -0.44
CA LEU A 482 -8.46 9.18 -1.20
C LEU A 482 -8.80 9.72 -2.59
N GLU A 483 -9.85 9.21 -3.22
CA GLU A 483 -10.33 9.71 -4.51
C GLU A 483 -10.96 11.11 -4.37
N SER A 484 -11.83 11.33 -3.38
CA SER A 484 -12.32 12.68 -3.06
C SER A 484 -11.20 13.65 -2.67
N THR A 485 -10.11 13.15 -2.06
CA THR A 485 -8.94 13.99 -1.76
C THR A 485 -8.25 14.51 -3.03
N TYR A 486 -8.30 13.77 -4.15
CA TYR A 486 -7.77 14.25 -5.43
C TYR A 486 -8.58 15.44 -5.97
N GLU A 487 -9.90 15.40 -5.87
CA GLU A 487 -10.76 16.52 -6.26
C GLU A 487 -10.49 17.75 -5.38
N ILE A 488 -10.38 17.55 -4.06
CA ILE A 488 -10.01 18.60 -3.11
C ILE A 488 -8.65 19.22 -3.46
N ARG A 489 -7.66 18.42 -3.86
CA ARG A 489 -6.36 18.93 -4.33
C ARG A 489 -6.54 19.89 -5.51
N GLN A 490 -7.31 19.50 -6.53
CA GLN A 490 -7.53 20.33 -7.72
C GLN A 490 -8.23 21.66 -7.36
N ASP A 491 -9.24 21.61 -6.51
CA ASP A 491 -9.98 22.80 -6.07
C ASP A 491 -9.11 23.77 -5.26
N ILE A 492 -8.27 23.25 -4.36
CA ILE A 492 -7.31 24.05 -3.59
C ILE A 492 -6.26 24.66 -4.53
N GLU A 493 -5.69 23.86 -5.45
CA GLU A 493 -4.67 24.33 -6.38
C GLU A 493 -5.20 25.45 -7.29
N ASP A 494 -6.42 25.32 -7.83
CA ASP A 494 -7.01 26.35 -8.70
C ASP A 494 -7.39 27.61 -7.92
N SER A 495 -8.09 27.48 -6.79
CA SER A 495 -8.59 28.61 -6.01
C SER A 495 -7.46 29.46 -5.40
N VAL A 496 -6.50 28.83 -4.73
CA VAL A 496 -5.37 29.54 -4.09
C VAL A 496 -4.45 30.17 -5.13
N SER A 497 -4.20 29.49 -6.27
CA SER A 497 -3.40 30.06 -7.36
C SER A 497 -4.03 31.32 -7.94
N ARG A 498 -5.36 31.40 -8.02
CA ARG A 498 -6.08 32.60 -8.49
C ARG A 498 -5.98 33.77 -7.52
N MET A 499 -5.95 33.49 -6.21
CA MET A 499 -5.78 34.52 -5.18
C MET A 499 -4.38 35.14 -5.20
N LYS A 500 -3.37 34.47 -5.78
CA LYS A 500 -1.99 34.95 -5.93
C LYS A 500 -1.39 35.43 -4.60
N PRO A 501 -1.09 34.51 -3.65
CA PRO A 501 -0.53 34.86 -2.35
C PRO A 501 0.92 35.35 -2.50
N TRP A 502 1.19 36.61 -2.18
CA TRP A 502 2.54 37.19 -2.19
C TRP A 502 2.95 37.68 -0.80
N GLN A 503 4.25 37.79 -0.59
CA GLN A 503 4.83 38.35 0.61
C GLN A 503 4.68 39.88 0.60
N SER A 504 4.20 40.45 1.71
CA SER A 504 4.16 41.90 1.94
C SER A 504 5.48 42.42 2.53
N GLU A 505 5.66 43.75 2.56
CA GLU A 505 6.90 44.40 3.02
C GLU A 505 7.30 44.04 4.46
N TYR A 506 6.32 43.74 5.32
CA TYR A 506 6.55 43.38 6.73
C TYR A 506 6.44 41.86 7.00
N GLY A 507 6.53 41.02 5.96
CA GLY A 507 6.45 39.57 6.09
C GLY A 507 5.03 39.02 6.31
N GLY A 508 4.00 39.82 6.08
CA GLY A 508 2.61 39.37 6.00
C GLY A 508 2.26 38.83 4.63
N ILE A 509 1.00 38.45 4.44
CA ILE A 509 0.46 38.02 3.15
C ILE A 509 -0.34 39.14 2.50
N VAL A 510 -0.17 39.29 1.18
CA VAL A 510 -1.05 40.09 0.34
C VAL A 510 -1.56 39.23 -0.82
N PHE A 511 -2.87 39.25 -1.06
CA PHE A 511 -3.48 38.54 -2.18
C PHE A 511 -3.59 39.47 -3.38
N GLY A 512 -2.87 39.15 -4.46
CA GLY A 512 -2.87 39.94 -5.70
C GLY A 512 -4.01 39.62 -6.65
N GLY A 513 -4.85 38.64 -6.32
CA GLY A 513 -6.00 38.22 -7.11
C GLY A 513 -7.19 37.84 -6.23
N TRP A 514 -8.24 37.33 -6.87
CA TRP A 514 -9.47 36.91 -6.22
C TRP A 514 -9.91 35.55 -6.77
N ALA A 515 -10.65 34.80 -5.96
CA ALA A 515 -11.23 33.52 -6.34
C ALA A 515 -12.72 33.52 -5.98
N ARG A 516 -13.54 32.84 -6.78
CA ARG A 516 -14.98 32.66 -6.50
C ARG A 516 -15.18 31.73 -5.29
N MET A 517 -14.42 30.64 -5.24
CA MET A 517 -14.54 29.56 -4.25
C MET A 517 -13.58 29.69 -3.04
N ALA A 518 -12.86 30.79 -2.90
CA ALA A 518 -11.99 31.02 -1.74
C ALA A 518 -11.96 32.50 -1.34
N GLN A 519 -12.05 32.77 -0.04
CA GLN A 519 -12.02 34.11 0.53
C GLN A 519 -10.92 34.24 1.60
N PRO A 520 -10.28 35.42 1.73
CA PRO A 520 -9.39 35.70 2.84
C PRO A 520 -10.15 35.67 4.18
N ILE A 521 -9.62 34.91 5.14
CA ILE A 521 -10.15 34.89 6.50
C ILE A 521 -9.71 36.17 7.22
N VAL A 522 -10.68 36.90 7.76
CA VAL A 522 -10.46 38.12 8.55
C VAL A 522 -10.17 37.77 10.02
N SER A 523 -10.96 36.84 10.57
CA SER A 523 -10.81 36.39 11.94
C SER A 523 -11.16 34.90 12.04
N PHE A 524 -10.47 34.19 12.92
CA PHE A 524 -10.74 32.78 13.22
C PHE A 524 -10.53 32.55 14.71
N THR A 525 -11.57 32.07 15.40
CA THR A 525 -11.52 31.83 16.85
C THR A 525 -12.20 30.51 17.20
N VAL A 526 -11.51 29.63 17.92
CA VAL A 526 -12.14 28.42 18.48
C VAL A 526 -12.98 28.82 19.69
N VAL A 527 -14.29 28.56 19.62
CA VAL A 527 -15.27 29.02 20.62
C VAL A 527 -15.70 27.92 21.60
N GLU A 528 -15.62 26.65 21.19
CA GLU A 528 -15.97 25.53 22.06
C GLU A 528 -15.03 24.34 21.84
N VAL A 529 -14.57 23.76 22.94
CA VAL A 529 -13.95 22.45 22.98
C VAL A 529 -14.68 21.63 24.04
N ALA A 530 -15.54 20.72 23.60
CA ALA A 530 -16.31 19.87 24.49
C ALA A 530 -15.44 18.77 25.13
N LYS A 531 -15.87 18.24 26.27
CA LYS A 531 -15.18 17.12 26.92
C LYS A 531 -15.29 15.85 26.05
N PRO A 532 -14.26 14.99 26.03
CA PRO A 532 -14.34 13.66 25.42
C PRO A 532 -15.45 12.82 26.03
N ASN A 533 -16.01 11.88 25.25
CA ASN A 533 -16.83 10.81 25.82
C ASN A 533 -15.96 9.84 26.63
N ILE A 534 -16.59 9.06 27.51
CA ILE A 534 -15.88 8.06 28.31
C ILE A 534 -15.23 7.02 27.38
N GLY A 535 -13.91 6.85 27.49
CA GLY A 535 -13.12 5.91 26.70
C GLY A 535 -12.48 6.50 25.45
N GLU A 536 -12.95 7.66 24.97
CA GLU A 536 -12.37 8.38 23.84
C GLU A 536 -11.28 9.35 24.30
N ASN A 537 -10.26 9.55 23.48
CA ASN A 537 -9.16 10.49 23.76
C ASN A 537 -9.24 11.78 22.92
N TRP A 538 -10.32 11.98 22.17
CA TRP A 538 -10.63 13.18 21.39
C TRP A 538 -11.87 13.90 21.95
N PRO A 539 -11.98 15.23 21.80
CA PRO A 539 -13.16 15.97 22.24
C PRO A 539 -14.41 15.53 21.46
N MET A 540 -15.56 15.48 22.12
CA MET A 540 -16.84 15.14 21.47
C MET A 540 -17.20 16.15 20.35
N ARG A 541 -16.77 17.40 20.52
CA ARG A 541 -17.10 18.49 19.61
C ARG A 541 -16.08 19.63 19.71
N VAL A 542 -15.71 20.20 18.57
CA VAL A 542 -14.95 21.45 18.48
C VAL A 542 -15.66 22.41 17.52
N ARG A 543 -15.91 23.63 17.99
CA ARG A 543 -16.55 24.69 17.19
C ARG A 543 -15.66 25.91 17.10
N ALA A 544 -15.68 26.58 15.95
CA ALA A 544 -14.97 27.82 15.69
C ALA A 544 -15.83 28.81 14.92
N ASP A 545 -15.60 30.10 15.15
CA ASP A 545 -16.15 31.18 14.36
C ASP A 545 -15.12 31.63 13.32
N VAL A 546 -15.51 31.69 12.06
CA VAL A 546 -14.71 32.28 10.98
C VAL A 546 -15.41 33.51 10.44
N THR A 547 -14.68 34.62 10.32
CA THR A 547 -15.20 35.86 9.72
C THR A 547 -14.56 36.06 8.35
N ILE A 548 -15.38 36.32 7.34
CA ILE A 548 -14.92 36.72 6.01
C ILE A 548 -15.50 38.08 5.65
N ASN A 549 -14.85 38.80 4.74
CA ASN A 549 -15.35 40.06 4.21
C ASN A 549 -15.77 39.87 2.76
N LEU A 550 -17.08 39.87 2.49
CA LEU A 550 -17.64 39.72 1.14
C LEU A 550 -17.66 41.04 0.37
N ASN A 551 -16.49 41.67 0.24
CA ASN A 551 -16.29 42.78 -0.67
C ASN A 551 -16.11 42.27 -2.11
N VAL A 552 -17.13 41.60 -2.62
CA VAL A 552 -17.15 40.91 -3.92
C VAL A 552 -18.41 41.29 -4.70
N ARG A 553 -18.53 40.79 -5.93
CA ARG A 553 -19.74 40.99 -6.76
C ARG A 553 -20.95 40.30 -6.12
N ASP A 554 -22.13 40.88 -6.27
CA ASP A 554 -23.37 40.40 -5.65
C ASP A 554 -23.63 38.90 -5.87
N HIS A 555 -23.47 38.40 -7.10
CA HIS A 555 -23.66 36.96 -7.37
C HIS A 555 -22.69 36.05 -6.57
N ILE A 556 -21.46 36.50 -6.28
CA ILE A 556 -20.51 35.75 -5.45
C ILE A 556 -20.92 35.87 -3.99
N LYS A 557 -21.40 37.05 -3.59
CA LYS A 557 -21.93 37.28 -2.25
C LYS A 557 -23.09 36.34 -1.96
N ASP A 558 -24.07 36.27 -2.86
CA ASP A 558 -25.25 35.40 -2.77
C ASP A 558 -24.86 33.90 -2.67
N GLU A 559 -23.77 33.50 -3.31
CA GLU A 559 -23.25 32.12 -3.23
C GLU A 559 -22.63 31.80 -1.88
N TRP A 560 -21.87 32.73 -1.28
CA TRP A 560 -21.28 32.56 0.05
C TRP A 560 -22.33 32.65 1.17
N GLU A 561 -23.27 33.60 1.09
CA GLU A 561 -24.50 33.62 1.90
C GLU A 561 -25.40 32.38 1.63
N GLY A 562 -25.13 31.71 0.51
CA GLY A 562 -25.75 30.47 0.07
C GLY A 562 -25.32 29.23 0.85
N LEU A 563 -24.26 29.29 1.66
CA LEU A 563 -23.79 28.17 2.47
C LEU A 563 -24.87 27.70 3.47
N ARG A 564 -24.97 26.38 3.62
CA ARG A 564 -25.95 25.70 4.46
C ARG A 564 -25.28 24.80 5.48
N LYS A 565 -26.10 24.35 6.42
CA LYS A 565 -25.67 23.37 7.41
C LYS A 565 -25.19 22.10 6.69
N HIS A 566 -24.11 21.52 7.18
CA HIS A 566 -23.44 20.33 6.61
C HIS A 566 -22.61 20.58 5.35
N ASP A 567 -22.56 21.81 4.83
CA ASP A 567 -21.61 22.15 3.76
C ASP A 567 -20.18 22.06 4.29
N VAL A 568 -19.28 21.51 3.48
CA VAL A 568 -17.87 21.32 3.85
C VAL A 568 -17.04 22.47 3.29
N CYS A 569 -16.23 23.09 4.16
CA CYS A 569 -15.25 24.11 3.79
C CYS A 569 -13.85 23.67 4.20
N PHE A 570 -12.83 24.23 3.54
CA PHE A 570 -11.43 24.00 3.90
C PHE A 570 -10.76 25.29 4.39
N LEU A 571 -10.19 25.21 5.59
CA LEU A 571 -9.38 26.24 6.21
C LEU A 571 -7.93 26.05 5.76
N ILE A 572 -7.39 27.04 5.05
CA ILE A 572 -6.08 26.96 4.40
C ILE A 572 -5.15 28.02 5.00
N THR A 573 -3.93 27.62 5.36
CA THR A 573 -2.86 28.53 5.78
C THR A 573 -1.78 28.58 4.71
N VAL A 574 -1.51 29.78 4.21
CA VAL A 574 -0.42 30.09 3.28
C VAL A 574 0.53 31.10 3.90
N ARG A 575 1.83 30.86 3.76
CA ARG A 575 2.94 31.73 4.16
C ARG A 575 3.82 31.97 2.93
N PRO A 576 3.46 32.92 2.06
CA PRO A 576 4.13 33.10 0.79
C PRO A 576 5.57 33.55 0.98
N THR A 577 6.47 32.98 0.18
CA THR A 577 7.90 33.32 0.12
C THR A 577 8.24 34.17 -1.11
N GLN A 578 7.31 34.30 -2.05
CA GLN A 578 7.51 34.99 -3.31
C GLN A 578 7.17 36.48 -3.18
N PRO A 579 8.00 37.38 -3.76
CA PRO A 579 7.74 38.82 -3.71
C PRO A 579 6.53 39.21 -4.57
N TYR A 580 5.98 40.38 -4.26
CA TYR A 580 4.84 40.95 -4.98
C TYR A 580 5.07 41.00 -6.49
N GLY A 581 4.07 40.59 -7.28
CA GLY A 581 4.11 40.60 -8.75
C GLY A 581 4.73 39.36 -9.39
N THR A 582 5.24 38.40 -8.61
CA THR A 582 5.79 37.15 -9.13
C THR A 582 4.71 36.31 -9.84
N LYS A 583 5.01 35.80 -11.04
CA LYS A 583 4.07 34.96 -11.80
C LYS A 583 4.09 33.52 -11.27
N PHE A 584 2.90 32.97 -11.02
CA PHE A 584 2.72 31.56 -10.68
C PHE A 584 2.67 30.69 -11.94
N ASP A 585 3.43 29.59 -11.93
CA ASP A 585 3.43 28.59 -13.00
C ASP A 585 2.84 27.29 -12.47
N ARG A 586 1.69 26.88 -13.02
CA ARG A 586 0.98 25.63 -12.66
C ARG A 586 1.80 24.36 -12.89
N ARG A 587 2.95 24.44 -13.57
CA ARG A 587 3.82 23.29 -13.85
C ARG A 587 4.83 23.01 -12.74
N GLN A 588 5.07 23.96 -11.84
CA GLN A 588 5.99 23.76 -10.71
C GLN A 588 5.21 23.29 -9.47
N LEU A 589 5.95 22.91 -8.44
CA LEU A 589 5.38 22.43 -7.18
C LEU A 589 4.52 23.52 -6.51
N PHE A 590 3.21 23.27 -6.46
CA PHE A 590 2.23 24.21 -5.93
C PHE A 590 2.51 24.64 -4.48
N VAL A 591 2.88 23.68 -3.62
CA VAL A 591 3.13 23.91 -2.19
C VAL A 591 4.28 24.89 -1.99
N GLU A 592 5.40 24.71 -2.71
CA GLU A 592 6.57 25.59 -2.62
C GLU A 592 6.30 26.99 -3.20
N GLN A 593 5.54 27.07 -4.30
CA GLN A 593 5.21 28.34 -4.93
C GLN A 593 4.30 29.20 -4.06
N THR A 594 3.25 28.62 -3.50
CA THR A 594 2.24 29.35 -2.71
C THR A 594 2.61 29.50 -1.25
N GLY A 595 3.59 28.72 -0.78
CA GLY A 595 3.96 28.65 0.63
C GLY A 595 2.87 28.03 1.48
N LEU A 596 2.14 27.03 0.95
CA LEU A 596 1.09 26.35 1.71
C LEU A 596 1.69 25.64 2.93
N VAL A 597 1.05 25.83 4.09
CA VAL A 597 1.51 25.25 5.37
C VAL A 597 0.49 24.26 5.94
N TYR A 598 -0.79 24.61 5.97
CA TYR A 598 -1.81 23.77 6.60
C TYR A 598 -3.11 23.74 5.80
N VAL A 599 -3.78 22.58 5.80
CA VAL A 599 -5.15 22.41 5.31
C VAL A 599 -5.97 21.67 6.36
N ARG A 600 -7.11 22.24 6.77
CA ARG A 600 -8.05 21.59 7.69
C ARG A 600 -9.46 21.65 7.13
N GLY A 601 -10.11 20.50 6.99
CA GLY A 601 -11.51 20.44 6.61
C GLY A 601 -12.44 20.76 7.79
N CYS A 602 -13.62 21.26 7.46
CA CYS A 602 -14.56 21.73 8.46
C CYS A 602 -15.98 21.76 7.91
N GLU A 603 -16.98 21.71 8.78
CA GLU A 603 -18.40 21.58 8.42
C GLU A 603 -19.17 22.80 8.93
N ILE A 604 -19.95 23.43 8.04
CA ILE A 604 -20.75 24.61 8.37
C ILE A 604 -21.90 24.20 9.29
N GLN A 605 -22.00 24.82 10.46
CA GLN A 605 -23.18 24.71 11.32
C GLN A 605 -24.25 25.74 10.93
N GLY A 606 -23.83 26.93 10.52
CA GLY A 606 -24.69 28.01 10.02
C GLY A 606 -24.03 29.38 10.11
N MET A 607 -24.63 30.37 9.46
CA MET A 607 -24.19 31.76 9.49
C MET A 607 -24.70 32.46 10.76
N LEU A 608 -23.93 33.38 11.32
CA LEU A 608 -24.31 34.17 12.48
C LEU A 608 -25.14 35.40 12.08
N ASP A 609 -26.19 35.66 12.85
CA ASP A 609 -26.88 36.95 12.83
C ASP A 609 -26.10 38.02 13.63
N ASP A 610 -26.53 39.27 13.49
CA ASP A 610 -26.00 40.42 14.26
C ASP A 610 -26.06 40.26 15.79
N LYS A 611 -26.80 39.27 16.28
CA LYS A 611 -26.97 38.97 17.71
C LYS A 611 -26.12 37.77 18.13
N GLY A 612 -25.24 37.26 17.26
CA GLY A 612 -24.37 36.12 17.53
C GLY A 612 -25.12 34.79 17.64
N ARG A 613 -26.31 34.67 17.03
CA ARG A 613 -27.11 33.44 16.97
C ARG A 613 -26.97 32.80 15.60
N VAL A 614 -26.95 31.47 15.56
CA VAL A 614 -26.94 30.71 14.31
C VAL A 614 -28.29 30.90 13.61
N ILE A 615 -28.26 31.32 12.35
CA ILE A 615 -29.44 31.40 11.50
C ILE A 615 -29.87 29.97 11.15
N GLU A 616 -31.03 29.54 11.64
CA GLU A 616 -31.68 28.29 11.23
C GLU A 616 -32.45 28.50 9.92
N GLU A 617 -32.55 27.46 9.08
CA GLU A 617 -33.03 27.51 7.69
C GLU A 617 -34.44 28.10 7.50
N ASP A 618 -35.25 28.20 8.55
CA ASP A 618 -36.66 28.59 8.50
C ASP A 618 -36.95 30.10 8.59
N LEU A 619 -35.93 30.97 8.71
CA LEU A 619 -36.13 32.43 8.90
C LEU A 619 -35.20 33.26 8.00
N LYS A 620 -35.47 33.30 6.69
CA LYS A 620 -34.85 34.29 5.80
C LYS A 620 -35.76 35.51 5.61
N GLU A 621 -35.64 36.49 6.51
CA GLU A 621 -35.98 37.87 6.20
C GLU A 621 -34.71 38.72 6.22
N THR A 622 -34.49 39.36 5.07
CA THR A 622 -33.49 40.36 4.69
C THR A 622 -32.89 41.17 5.84
N GLN A 623 -31.58 41.06 6.04
CA GLN A 623 -30.78 42.17 6.61
C GLN A 623 -29.31 42.05 6.21
N GLU A 624 -28.80 43.10 5.56
CA GLU A 624 -27.40 43.31 5.21
C GLU A 624 -26.52 43.26 6.47
N ARG A 625 -25.45 42.43 6.53
CA ARG A 625 -24.26 42.66 7.38
C ARG A 625 -23.18 41.57 7.32
N LEU A 626 -22.00 41.97 7.81
CA LEU A 626 -20.75 41.20 8.01
C LEU A 626 -20.99 39.78 8.54
N GLU A 627 -20.37 38.80 7.87
CA GLU A 627 -20.75 37.38 7.98
C GLU A 627 -19.70 36.57 8.74
N CYS A 628 -20.08 36.09 9.92
CA CYS A 628 -19.35 35.08 10.66
C CYS A 628 -20.01 33.71 10.43
N PHE A 629 -19.24 32.68 10.10
CA PHE A 629 -19.72 31.31 9.92
C PHE A 629 -19.31 30.46 11.13
N TRP A 630 -20.24 29.65 11.63
CA TRP A 630 -19.93 28.57 12.57
C TRP A 630 -19.36 27.38 11.83
N ILE A 631 -18.23 26.90 12.33
CA ILE A 631 -17.52 25.77 11.78
C ILE A 631 -17.35 24.68 12.85
N LEU A 632 -17.77 23.46 12.52
CA LEU A 632 -17.37 22.22 13.20
C LEU A 632 -16.05 21.73 12.61
N THR A 633 -15.04 21.55 13.45
CA THR A 633 -13.78 20.92 13.01
C THR A 633 -13.69 19.51 13.59
N SER A 634 -13.44 18.51 12.75
CA SER A 634 -13.01 17.20 13.23
C SER A 634 -11.54 17.31 13.62
N THR A 635 -11.25 17.05 14.90
CA THR A 635 -9.92 17.25 15.45
C THR A 635 -8.91 16.25 14.88
N SER A 636 -7.92 16.74 14.14
CA SER A 636 -6.60 16.12 14.08
C SER A 636 -5.67 16.90 15.01
N ARG A 637 -5.07 16.21 16.01
CA ARG A 637 -3.98 16.79 16.79
C ARG A 637 -2.77 16.96 15.87
N THR A 638 -2.13 18.13 15.96
CA THR A 638 -0.75 18.33 15.49
C THR A 638 0.21 17.86 16.56
#